data_AF-A0A2V5J310-F1
#
_entry.id   AF-A0A2V5J310-F1
#
_cell.length_a   1.000
_cell.length_b   1.000
_cell.length_c   1.000
_cell.angle_alpha   90.00
_cell.angle_beta   90.00
_cell.angle_gamma   90.00
#
_symmetry.space_group_name_H-M   'P 1'
#
loop_
_entity.id
_entity.type
_entity.pdbx_description
1 polymer ?
#
loop_
_entity_poly.entity_id
_entity_poly.type
_entity_poly.pdbx_seq_one_letter_code
_entity_poly.pdbx_strand_id
1 'polypeptide(L)'
;MTQTKIQRHLQERSAVLDQEKTIRHDHAFKTNMSATAQTAAKIVARIRQRESEIFWTTPEGSHSEAKHPVVFPGMSFAISRDRMQKTSLWRIVSAMPKGCLLHAHMEAMIDIDWMLDQALQIPGFWVSSPASLMLGASTNPPAFEFHYRPNRPVAEATASIWEADYPPNELIPIAEVARTHPSGVLGFKSWAISQMTITEDEALYHHHRGIVDIWKKFASCFRGIAGLFYSEPIFRRCVPRLLQQLHSDGIKYVELRLVPRPFHRTGSDTPELDTHYFLECFSQELQRYCSSADGSGFWGARLIWTAIRSLPDDLLRASMQDCLSSKAAYPAVIAGFDFVGQEDLGRPLVELLPLCDWFQQECTQRNLQIPFFFHAGECLGDGDATDANLVDAILLKSRRIGHAFSLYKHPMLIEMVKGQKILIEMCPISHEVLRLTANILTHPMPALQARGVAVSLNNDDPAILGHGGNGLSYDFYQVLLAFENTGLGGLAKMAEDSVRWAAFEDEDETAWLEGIEGRLDSNIFTIAMDRYLIRMSFLLHQHLFDAFDRLPRDFVAPSLYLLDHFSVLSTMEEFRVMATANRAGGHAAILRAHAEPLLYDEIFWIWRKPHSPPIPLLLRTILRRPQLAAHIKSFHLDMTAFHEYHPDVGRYIIHDHPSVDELDEHIAFIRRTGVPHRRSWIRKLRQGTTDAFLALLLAQLSSLRSLHISGVVTRHSNLVGLTLVSAICESGRYQLPNFQHLREVNSHFMPRSNRRKAGREPRKSLPWHATNILPFFYLPDLECLSVSLGSPIMWLSPHLPASSKLRSLDLGHVHEADLGEILSVTPNLETLHWYWYYPTDVVDGVQTSTLDRGQLVAALLQVRNTLRELTIEAVALLPGARQFPRSLLFKDTLQKLVHFDKLVALECPLVLLVGLEFDDVQRFREPVPRNIEILRLADDVWCPDDGIPTQGLLREPSDILRTLCAWLQASDWRTQTPHLRRIELWQSRSSPAYREDLGQQLTYLGARVGVQIEYRRNS
;
A
#
# COMPACT_ATOMS: atom_id res chain seq x y z
N MET A 1 48.84 4.67 -27.22
CA MET A 1 48.06 5.92 -27.08
C MET A 1 48.19 6.38 -25.64
N THR A 2 48.76 7.56 -25.40
CA THR A 2 48.90 8.14 -24.05
C THR A 2 47.52 8.52 -23.53
N GLN A 3 47.11 7.90 -22.44
CA GLN A 3 45.83 8.17 -21.77
C GLN A 3 45.78 9.64 -21.34
N THR A 4 44.68 10.34 -21.64
CA THR A 4 44.57 11.78 -21.37
C THR A 4 44.53 12.05 -19.85
N LYS A 5 44.94 13.24 -19.42
CA LYS A 5 44.87 13.67 -18.01
C LYS A 5 43.45 13.54 -17.43
N ILE A 6 42.42 13.78 -18.25
CA ILE A 6 41.01 13.62 -17.88
C ILE A 6 40.65 12.16 -17.65
N GLN A 7 41.03 11.26 -18.56
CA GLN A 7 40.77 9.82 -18.41
C GLN A 7 41.44 9.25 -17.16
N ARG A 8 42.67 9.68 -16.85
CA ARG A 8 43.37 9.28 -15.62
C ARG A 8 42.62 9.75 -14.37
N HIS A 9 42.22 11.03 -14.33
CA HIS A 9 41.46 11.56 -13.19
C HIS A 9 40.12 10.83 -12.98
N LEU A 10 39.39 10.52 -14.05
CA LEU A 10 38.13 9.77 -13.95
C LEU A 10 38.33 8.35 -13.41
N GLN A 11 39.43 7.69 -13.79
CA GLN A 11 39.79 6.37 -13.24
C GLN A 11 40.19 6.45 -11.76
N GLU A 12 41.05 7.40 -11.39
CA GLU A 12 41.43 7.64 -9.99
C GLU A 12 40.20 7.96 -9.13
N ARG A 13 39.29 8.81 -9.62
CA ARG A 13 38.02 9.12 -8.98
C ARG A 13 37.16 7.87 -8.77
N SER A 14 37.00 7.03 -9.80
CA SER A 14 36.22 5.80 -9.67
C SER A 14 36.86 4.84 -8.64
N ALA A 15 38.18 4.69 -8.68
CA ALA A 15 38.90 3.81 -7.77
C ALA A 15 38.70 4.22 -6.29
N VAL A 16 38.79 5.53 -5.99
CA VAL A 16 38.53 6.04 -4.63
C VAL A 16 37.09 5.81 -4.21
N LEU A 17 36.12 6.12 -5.08
CA LEU A 17 34.69 5.91 -4.78
C LEU A 17 34.35 4.43 -4.58
N ASP A 18 34.98 3.53 -5.34
CA ASP A 18 34.76 2.10 -5.19
C ASP A 18 35.44 1.56 -3.92
N GLN A 19 36.61 2.07 -3.56
CA GLN A 19 37.28 1.77 -2.29
C GLN A 19 36.45 2.24 -1.09
N GLU A 20 35.83 3.42 -1.13
CA GLU A 20 34.92 3.85 -0.05
C GLU A 20 33.72 2.90 0.10
N LYS A 21 33.21 2.33 -0.99
CA LYS A 21 32.10 1.37 -0.92
C LYS A 21 32.50 0.05 -0.28
N THR A 22 33.77 -0.36 -0.33
CA THR A 22 34.20 -1.67 0.21
C THR A 22 34.26 -1.71 1.73
N ILE A 23 34.42 -0.55 2.38
CA ILE A 23 34.55 -0.44 3.85
C ILE A 23 33.22 -0.21 4.56
N ARG A 24 32.12 -0.04 3.82
CA ARG A 24 30.78 0.18 4.39
C ARG A 24 30.21 -1.09 5.02
N HIS A 25 29.34 -0.92 6.02
CA HIS A 25 28.69 -2.04 6.74
C HIS A 25 27.87 -2.98 5.83
N ASP A 26 27.34 -2.43 4.73
CA ASP A 26 26.46 -3.09 3.78
C ASP A 26 27.18 -3.62 2.53
N HIS A 27 28.51 -3.50 2.45
CA HIS A 27 29.26 -3.88 1.26
C HIS A 27 29.11 -5.36 0.89
N ALA A 28 29.39 -6.26 1.84
CA ALA A 28 29.31 -7.70 1.60
C ALA A 28 27.88 -8.11 1.23
N PHE A 29 26.89 -7.57 1.92
CA PHE A 29 25.47 -7.81 1.63
C PHE A 29 25.09 -7.35 0.23
N LYS A 30 25.39 -6.08 -0.12
CA LYS A 30 25.08 -5.50 -1.44
C LYS A 30 25.78 -6.24 -2.59
N THR A 31 26.99 -6.73 -2.36
CA THR A 31 27.76 -7.51 -3.35
C THR A 31 27.13 -8.88 -3.60
N ASN A 32 26.54 -9.48 -2.56
CA ASN A 32 25.90 -10.79 -2.63
C ASN A 32 24.40 -10.75 -2.98
N MET A 33 23.82 -9.55 -3.19
CA MET A 33 22.42 -9.42 -3.60
C MET A 33 22.16 -10.08 -4.95
N SER A 34 21.03 -10.79 -5.06
CA SER A 34 20.54 -11.32 -6.34
C SER A 34 20.26 -10.20 -7.36
N ALA A 35 20.23 -10.54 -8.65
CA ALA A 35 19.91 -9.57 -9.71
C ALA A 35 18.53 -8.92 -9.51
N THR A 36 17.54 -9.70 -9.05
CA THR A 36 16.23 -9.19 -8.61
C THR A 36 16.33 -8.18 -7.47
N ALA A 37 17.07 -8.49 -6.40
CA ALA A 37 17.23 -7.57 -5.26
C ALA A 37 17.96 -6.28 -5.66
N GLN A 38 18.97 -6.37 -6.53
CA GLN A 38 19.63 -5.20 -7.11
C GLN A 38 18.68 -4.35 -7.95
N THR A 39 17.77 -4.97 -8.70
CA THR A 39 16.76 -4.29 -9.51
C THR A 39 15.72 -3.59 -8.64
N ALA A 40 15.21 -4.27 -7.62
CA ALA A 40 14.34 -3.68 -6.61
C ALA A 40 14.98 -2.45 -5.93
N ALA A 41 16.25 -2.56 -5.53
CA ALA A 41 16.97 -1.43 -4.93
C ALA A 41 17.07 -0.23 -5.87
N LYS A 42 17.30 -0.45 -7.18
CA LYS A 42 17.30 0.60 -8.20
C LYS A 42 15.92 1.25 -8.38
N ILE A 43 14.84 0.47 -8.30
CA ILE A 43 13.46 0.97 -8.40
C ILE A 43 13.13 1.84 -7.18
N VAL A 44 13.40 1.34 -5.98
CA VAL A 44 13.19 2.10 -4.73
C VAL A 44 14.00 3.39 -4.74
N ALA A 45 15.25 3.37 -5.22
CA ALA A 45 16.07 4.58 -5.35
C ALA A 45 15.42 5.63 -6.28
N ARG A 46 14.80 5.21 -7.39
CA ARG A 46 14.07 6.11 -8.30
C ARG A 46 12.79 6.66 -7.68
N ILE A 47 12.04 5.82 -6.96
CA ILE A 47 10.82 6.25 -6.24
C ILE A 47 11.20 7.30 -5.20
N ARG A 48 12.25 7.04 -4.40
CA ARG A 48 12.80 7.98 -3.43
C ARG A 48 13.17 9.31 -4.06
N GLN A 49 13.95 9.28 -5.14
CA GLN A 49 14.35 10.50 -5.84
C GLN A 49 13.14 11.31 -6.29
N ARG A 50 12.16 10.66 -6.90
CA ARG A 50 10.94 11.31 -7.38
C ARG A 50 10.09 11.90 -6.25
N GLU A 51 9.91 11.16 -5.16
CA GLU A 51 9.17 11.68 -4.01
C GLU A 51 9.90 12.87 -3.38
N SER A 52 11.23 12.84 -3.32
CA SER A 52 12.03 13.99 -2.90
C SER A 52 11.76 15.22 -3.78
N GLU A 53 11.71 15.04 -5.11
CA GLU A 53 11.55 16.13 -6.09
C GLU A 53 10.10 16.67 -6.19
N ILE A 54 9.09 15.82 -6.02
CA ILE A 54 7.69 16.18 -6.33
C ILE A 54 6.82 16.30 -5.08
N PHE A 55 7.03 15.41 -4.11
CA PHE A 55 6.14 15.31 -2.95
C PHE A 55 6.69 16.04 -1.73
N TRP A 56 8.01 16.00 -1.57
CA TRP A 56 8.72 16.66 -0.49
C TRP A 56 9.33 18.00 -0.90
N THR A 57 9.02 18.56 -2.08
CA THR A 57 9.52 19.89 -2.48
C THR A 57 8.36 20.80 -2.82
N THR A 58 8.24 21.94 -2.13
CA THR A 58 7.25 22.97 -2.46
C THR A 58 7.63 23.67 -3.78
N PRO A 59 6.72 23.74 -4.78
CA PRO A 59 6.96 24.48 -6.01
C PRO A 59 7.19 25.98 -5.76
N GLU A 60 8.13 26.58 -6.48
CA GLU A 60 8.38 28.03 -6.40
C GLU A 60 7.10 28.83 -6.69
N GLY A 61 6.78 29.80 -5.82
CA GLY A 61 5.61 30.67 -5.94
C GLY A 61 4.27 30.07 -5.48
N SER A 62 4.24 28.80 -5.02
CA SER A 62 3.03 28.25 -4.40
C SER A 62 2.92 28.69 -2.93
N HIS A 63 2.01 29.61 -2.65
CA HIS A 63 1.65 29.98 -1.28
C HIS A 63 0.37 29.25 -0.89
N SER A 64 0.47 28.37 0.12
CA SER A 64 -0.68 27.70 0.75
C SER A 64 -0.99 28.38 2.08
N GLU A 65 -2.26 28.51 2.45
CA GLU A 65 -2.70 28.94 3.79
C GLU A 65 -2.64 27.81 4.84
N ALA A 66 -2.05 26.65 4.52
CA ALA A 66 -1.91 25.55 5.48
C ALA A 66 -0.92 25.89 6.62
N LYS A 67 -1.12 25.27 7.79
CA LYS A 67 -0.30 25.45 9.02
C LYS A 67 1.22 25.39 8.75
N HIS A 68 1.64 24.57 7.78
CA HIS A 68 3.03 24.44 7.33
C HIS A 68 3.11 24.57 5.79
N PRO A 69 3.35 25.78 5.24
CA PRO A 69 3.25 26.06 3.80
C PRO A 69 4.46 25.56 2.99
N VAL A 70 5.59 25.28 3.65
CA VAL A 70 6.84 24.80 3.02
C VAL A 70 7.08 23.34 3.41
N VAL A 71 7.39 22.52 2.41
CA VAL A 71 7.68 21.09 2.54
C VAL A 71 9.05 20.83 1.89
N PHE A 72 9.93 20.15 2.63
CA PHE A 72 11.28 19.77 2.20
C PHE A 72 11.60 18.34 2.70
N PRO A 73 12.51 17.58 2.05
CA PRO A 73 12.97 16.31 2.59
C PRO A 73 13.69 16.52 3.93
N GLY A 74 13.43 15.66 4.92
CA GLY A 74 14.00 15.84 6.26
C GLY A 74 13.31 16.93 7.09
N MET A 75 12.08 17.30 6.74
CA MET A 75 11.19 18.03 7.64
C MET A 75 11.00 17.25 8.95
N SER A 76 10.79 17.96 10.07
CA SER A 76 10.66 17.32 11.37
C SER A 76 9.57 16.23 11.39
N PHE A 77 9.82 15.14 12.10
CA PHE A 77 8.94 13.99 12.25
C PHE A 77 7.51 14.41 12.65
N ALA A 78 7.39 15.27 13.66
CA ALA A 78 6.10 15.68 14.21
C ALA A 78 5.15 16.28 13.16
N ILE A 79 5.70 16.99 12.15
CA ILE A 79 4.92 17.60 11.07
C ILE A 79 4.79 16.66 9.87
N SER A 80 5.81 15.85 9.61
CA SER A 80 5.90 15.04 8.40
C SER A 80 5.21 13.68 8.52
N ARG A 81 4.99 13.16 9.73
CA ARG A 81 4.41 11.83 10.03
C ARG A 81 3.19 11.48 9.16
N ASP A 82 2.12 12.28 9.20
CA ASP A 82 0.87 12.01 8.48
C ASP A 82 1.04 12.13 6.96
N ARG A 83 2.05 12.89 6.54
CA ARG A 83 2.41 13.06 5.14
C ARG A 83 3.22 11.85 4.63
N MET A 84 4.10 11.27 5.45
CA MET A 84 4.86 10.06 5.10
C MET A 84 3.94 8.92 4.69
N GLN A 85 2.86 8.68 5.45
CA GLN A 85 1.91 7.59 5.22
C GLN A 85 1.24 7.59 3.83
N LYS A 86 1.25 8.74 3.14
CA LYS A 86 0.60 8.91 1.82
C LYS A 86 1.51 8.52 0.65
N THR A 87 2.79 8.28 0.93
CA THR A 87 3.83 8.05 -0.09
C THR A 87 3.90 6.60 -0.56
N SER A 88 4.55 6.37 -1.70
CA SER A 88 4.86 5.03 -2.19
C SER A 88 5.99 4.39 -1.39
N LEU A 89 6.99 5.18 -0.99
CA LEU A 89 8.05 4.70 -0.09
C LEU A 89 7.47 4.16 1.23
N TRP A 90 6.44 4.79 1.79
CA TRP A 90 5.78 4.28 2.99
C TRP A 90 5.15 2.91 2.77
N ARG A 91 4.47 2.69 1.63
CA ARG A 91 3.87 1.38 1.32
C ARG A 91 4.94 0.29 1.23
N ILE A 92 6.09 0.61 0.65
CA ILE A 92 7.23 -0.31 0.54
C ILE A 92 7.81 -0.64 1.92
N VAL A 93 8.09 0.39 2.72
CA VAL A 93 8.67 0.21 4.06
C VAL A 93 7.69 -0.48 5.03
N SER A 94 6.41 -0.16 4.95
CA SER A 94 5.37 -0.80 5.79
C SER A 94 5.23 -2.29 5.49
N ALA A 95 5.36 -2.68 4.22
CA ALA A 95 5.36 -4.08 3.82
C ALA A 95 6.70 -4.80 4.05
N MET A 96 7.78 -4.05 4.27
CA MET A 96 9.11 -4.63 4.44
C MET A 96 9.16 -5.40 5.78
N PRO A 97 9.60 -6.68 5.78
CA PRO A 97 10.00 -7.35 7.02
C PRO A 97 11.22 -6.65 7.61
N LYS A 98 11.18 -6.36 8.92
CA LYS A 98 12.16 -5.47 9.58
C LYS A 98 13.14 -6.22 10.50
N GLY A 99 13.04 -7.54 10.53
CA GLY A 99 13.84 -8.38 11.42
C GLY A 99 13.36 -8.24 12.86
N CYS A 100 14.28 -7.88 13.75
CA CYS A 100 14.03 -7.71 15.18
C CYS A 100 13.95 -6.23 15.57
N LEU A 101 13.14 -5.93 16.59
CA LEU A 101 13.17 -4.66 17.31
C LEU A 101 14.01 -4.86 18.57
N LEU A 102 15.20 -4.27 18.60
CA LEU A 102 16.20 -4.50 19.64
C LEU A 102 16.35 -3.35 20.63
N HIS A 103 15.62 -2.24 20.47
CA HIS A 103 15.65 -1.10 21.37
C HIS A 103 14.29 -0.41 21.44
N ALA A 104 13.57 -0.65 22.53
CA ALA A 104 12.26 -0.10 22.78
C ALA A 104 11.93 -0.18 24.27
N HIS A 105 11.25 0.84 24.83
CA HIS A 105 10.88 0.89 26.23
C HIS A 105 9.43 0.47 26.43
N MET A 106 9.21 -0.62 27.17
CA MET A 106 7.95 -1.37 27.16
C MET A 106 6.70 -0.52 27.44
N GLU A 107 6.76 0.33 28.45
CA GLU A 107 5.62 1.16 28.87
C GLU A 107 5.29 2.28 27.87
N ALA A 108 6.27 2.73 27.07
CA ALA A 108 6.12 3.77 26.06
C ALA A 108 5.82 3.22 24.64
N MET A 109 5.55 1.91 24.56
CA MET A 109 5.18 1.23 23.32
C MET A 109 3.67 1.02 23.19
N ILE A 110 2.83 1.61 24.04
CA ILE A 110 1.37 1.39 24.00
C ILE A 110 0.65 2.69 23.64
N ASP A 111 -0.32 2.60 22.72
CA ASP A 111 -1.16 3.73 22.34
C ASP A 111 -1.88 4.31 23.57
N ILE A 112 -1.53 5.55 23.94
CA ILE A 112 -2.05 6.20 25.16
C ILE A 112 -3.56 6.40 25.07
N ASP A 113 -4.08 6.79 23.91
CA ASP A 113 -5.51 6.95 23.66
C ASP A 113 -6.29 5.67 23.98
N TRP A 114 -5.73 4.53 23.56
CA TRP A 114 -6.33 3.22 23.80
C TRP A 114 -6.24 2.80 25.27
N MET A 115 -5.13 3.08 25.96
CA MET A 115 -5.01 2.83 27.41
C MET A 115 -6.03 3.64 28.21
N LEU A 116 -6.26 4.90 27.82
CA LEU A 116 -7.29 5.75 28.44
C LEU A 116 -8.69 5.15 28.23
N ASP A 117 -8.99 4.64 27.03
CA ASP A 117 -10.26 3.93 26.78
C ASP A 117 -10.41 2.69 27.66
N GLN A 118 -9.35 1.91 27.87
CA GLN A 118 -9.39 0.77 28.78
C GLN A 118 -9.65 1.23 30.22
N ALA A 119 -8.94 2.26 30.68
CA ALA A 119 -9.06 2.79 32.03
C ALA A 119 -10.45 3.38 32.34
N LEU A 120 -11.10 3.99 31.34
CA LEU A 120 -12.47 4.50 31.46
C LEU A 120 -13.54 3.40 31.54
N GLN A 121 -13.25 2.21 30.98
CA GLN A 121 -14.18 1.07 30.97
C GLN A 121 -14.01 0.14 32.16
N ILE A 122 -12.80 0.03 32.69
CA ILE A 122 -12.46 -0.88 33.79
C ILE A 122 -12.68 -0.14 35.12
N PRO A 123 -13.48 -0.67 36.05
CA PRO A 123 -13.66 -0.04 37.35
C PRO A 123 -12.37 -0.08 38.16
N GLY A 124 -12.17 0.93 39.02
CA GLY A 124 -11.04 1.01 39.94
C GLY A 124 -9.89 1.91 39.51
N PHE A 125 -10.02 2.67 38.41
CA PHE A 125 -9.03 3.69 38.05
C PHE A 125 -9.38 5.06 38.61
N TRP A 126 -8.36 5.71 39.17
CA TRP A 126 -8.44 7.01 39.83
C TRP A 126 -7.33 7.92 39.30
N VAL A 127 -7.53 9.23 39.41
CA VAL A 127 -6.56 10.25 39.07
C VAL A 127 -6.31 11.13 40.29
N SER A 128 -5.06 11.50 40.52
CA SER A 128 -4.67 12.50 41.51
C SER A 128 -3.64 13.47 40.94
N SER A 129 -3.65 14.68 41.46
CA SER A 129 -2.63 15.71 41.23
C SER A 129 -2.30 16.43 42.54
N PRO A 130 -1.08 16.97 42.76
CA PRO A 130 -0.75 17.72 43.96
C PRO A 130 -1.41 19.11 44.01
N ALA A 131 -2.01 19.57 42.91
CA ALA A 131 -2.77 20.81 42.84
C ALA A 131 -3.89 20.69 41.79
N SER A 132 -4.79 21.67 41.73
CA SER A 132 -5.86 21.71 40.72
C SER A 132 -5.30 21.69 39.29
N LEU A 133 -5.97 20.95 38.40
CA LEU A 133 -5.70 20.89 36.96
C LEU A 133 -6.52 21.92 36.17
N MET A 134 -7.00 22.99 36.82
CA MET A 134 -7.79 24.06 36.21
C MET A 134 -7.19 24.53 34.87
N LEU A 135 -7.99 24.39 33.81
CA LEU A 135 -7.57 24.71 32.45
C LEU A 135 -7.29 26.20 32.29
N GLY A 136 -6.16 26.54 31.67
CA GLY A 136 -5.76 27.93 31.42
C GLY A 136 -5.16 28.67 32.62
N ALA A 137 -5.08 28.04 33.81
CA ALA A 137 -4.48 28.66 34.99
C ALA A 137 -2.93 28.72 34.92
N SER A 138 -2.31 27.80 34.18
CA SER A 138 -0.86 27.74 33.97
C SER A 138 -0.54 27.19 32.59
N THR A 139 0.59 27.64 32.01
CA THR A 139 1.16 27.06 30.79
C THR A 139 1.84 25.70 31.04
N ASN A 140 2.22 25.44 32.29
CA ASN A 140 2.75 24.15 32.75
C ASN A 140 1.81 23.62 33.85
N PRO A 141 0.88 22.71 33.53
CA PRO A 141 -0.02 22.14 34.54
C PRO A 141 0.77 21.33 35.56
N PRO A 142 0.26 21.18 36.80
CA PRO A 142 0.89 20.32 37.80
C PRO A 142 0.90 18.86 37.31
N ALA A 143 1.84 18.07 37.81
CA ALA A 143 1.90 16.65 37.48
C ALA A 143 0.62 15.93 37.90
N PHE A 144 0.27 14.84 37.23
CA PHE A 144 -0.86 13.99 37.61
C PHE A 144 -0.47 12.52 37.45
N GLU A 145 -1.18 11.66 38.18
CA GLU A 145 -0.92 10.23 38.23
C GLU A 145 -2.23 9.45 38.17
N PHE A 146 -2.19 8.31 37.50
CA PHE A 146 -3.27 7.32 37.56
C PHE A 146 -2.98 6.28 38.64
N HIS A 147 -4.04 5.78 39.26
CA HIS A 147 -3.95 4.78 40.32
C HIS A 147 -5.01 3.71 40.10
N TYR A 148 -4.62 2.44 40.27
CA TYR A 148 -5.57 1.33 40.31
C TYR A 148 -5.90 0.98 41.77
N ARG A 149 -7.12 1.32 42.20
CA ARG A 149 -7.69 1.08 43.54
C ARG A 149 -9.11 0.51 43.42
N PRO A 150 -9.25 -0.77 43.06
CA PRO A 150 -10.55 -1.40 42.79
C PRO A 150 -11.48 -1.52 44.01
N ASN A 151 -10.94 -1.54 45.24
CA ASN A 151 -11.76 -1.69 46.45
C ASN A 151 -12.04 -0.36 47.16
N ARG A 152 -11.50 0.75 46.67
CA ARG A 152 -11.79 2.08 47.23
C ARG A 152 -13.25 2.44 46.97
N PRO A 153 -14.03 2.80 48.01
CA PRO A 153 -15.42 3.19 47.82
C PRO A 153 -15.49 4.49 47.02
N VAL A 154 -16.41 4.54 46.05
CA VAL A 154 -16.77 5.78 45.36
C VAL A 154 -17.60 6.61 46.32
N ALA A 155 -16.95 7.43 47.14
CA ALA A 155 -17.63 8.52 47.83
C ALA A 155 -18.17 9.50 46.78
N GLU A 156 -19.27 10.20 47.08
CA GLU A 156 -19.71 11.34 46.27
C GLU A 156 -18.57 12.38 46.29
N ALA A 157 -17.79 12.45 45.21
CA ALA A 157 -16.70 13.40 45.10
C ALA A 157 -17.28 14.81 45.19
N THR A 158 -16.92 15.57 46.21
CA THR A 158 -17.46 16.92 46.42
C THR A 158 -16.72 17.99 45.62
N ALA A 159 -15.48 17.73 45.20
CA ALA A 159 -14.64 18.66 44.45
C ALA A 159 -14.19 18.06 43.11
N SER A 160 -14.20 18.89 42.06
CA SER A 160 -13.71 18.53 40.71
C SER A 160 -12.22 18.85 40.60
N ILE A 161 -11.41 17.94 40.04
CA ILE A 161 -9.97 18.17 39.83
C ILE A 161 -9.68 19.38 38.92
N TRP A 162 -10.68 19.83 38.16
CA TRP A 162 -10.60 20.98 37.25
C TRP A 162 -10.91 22.33 37.93
N GLU A 163 -11.30 22.32 39.21
CA GLU A 163 -11.71 23.50 39.97
C GLU A 163 -10.66 23.90 41.02
N ALA A 164 -10.66 25.18 41.42
CA ALA A 164 -9.61 25.75 42.27
C ALA A 164 -9.61 25.20 43.71
N ASP A 165 -10.73 24.65 44.16
CA ASP A 165 -10.94 24.10 45.49
C ASP A 165 -10.57 22.61 45.59
N TYR A 166 -10.07 22.00 44.51
CA TYR A 166 -9.56 20.63 44.53
C TYR A 166 -8.50 20.41 45.62
N PRO A 167 -8.73 19.49 46.57
CA PRO A 167 -7.76 19.17 47.61
C PRO A 167 -6.51 18.46 47.04
N PRO A 168 -5.29 18.89 47.42
CA PRO A 168 -4.05 18.26 46.98
C PRO A 168 -4.01 16.74 47.18
N ASN A 169 -3.69 16.02 46.11
CA ASN A 169 -3.59 14.55 46.02
C ASN A 169 -4.87 13.77 46.34
N GLU A 170 -6.04 14.41 46.30
CA GLU A 170 -7.30 13.67 46.39
C GLU A 170 -7.48 12.77 45.17
N LEU A 171 -7.93 11.54 45.41
CA LEU A 171 -8.17 10.56 44.35
C LEU A 171 -9.59 10.73 43.82
N ILE A 172 -9.71 11.11 42.55
CA ILE A 172 -10.99 11.26 41.85
C ILE A 172 -11.14 10.11 40.85
N PRO A 173 -12.31 9.44 40.76
CA PRO A 173 -12.52 8.38 39.77
C PRO A 173 -12.28 8.90 38.35
N ILE A 174 -11.56 8.14 37.50
CA ILE A 174 -11.22 8.58 36.15
C ILE A 174 -12.48 8.92 35.31
N ALA A 175 -13.56 8.18 35.50
CA ALA A 175 -14.83 8.44 34.83
C ALA A 175 -15.43 9.79 35.23
N GLU A 176 -15.27 10.19 36.50
CA GLU A 176 -15.73 11.48 36.99
C GLU A 176 -14.84 12.61 36.47
N VAL A 177 -13.52 12.43 36.50
CA VAL A 177 -12.56 13.38 35.89
C VAL A 177 -12.88 13.62 34.42
N ALA A 178 -13.16 12.57 33.67
CA ALA A 178 -13.51 12.67 32.25
C ALA A 178 -14.86 13.36 32.02
N ARG A 179 -15.85 13.09 32.88
CA ARG A 179 -17.21 13.67 32.78
C ARG A 179 -17.22 15.15 33.13
N THR A 180 -16.47 15.56 34.14
CA THR A 180 -16.42 16.95 34.64
C THR A 180 -15.45 17.84 33.89
N HIS A 181 -14.62 17.28 33.01
CA HIS A 181 -13.76 18.07 32.14
C HIS A 181 -14.63 19.06 31.31
N PRO A 182 -14.24 20.34 31.16
CA PRO A 182 -15.06 21.36 30.48
C PRO A 182 -15.49 21.03 29.05
N SER A 183 -14.71 20.21 28.35
CA SER A 183 -15.03 19.71 27.00
C SER A 183 -15.45 18.23 26.98
N GLY A 184 -15.91 17.71 28.12
CA GLY A 184 -16.32 16.32 28.32
C GLY A 184 -15.20 15.31 28.13
N VAL A 185 -15.59 14.04 27.92
CA VAL A 185 -14.69 12.88 27.85
C VAL A 185 -13.64 13.02 26.74
N LEU A 186 -14.04 13.48 25.54
CA LEU A 186 -13.11 13.70 24.42
C LEU A 186 -12.09 14.81 24.74
N GLY A 187 -12.53 15.84 25.46
CA GLY A 187 -11.66 16.88 25.98
C GLY A 187 -10.62 16.35 26.94
N PHE A 188 -11.04 15.55 27.93
CA PHE A 188 -10.14 14.90 28.88
C PHE A 188 -9.12 14.02 28.17
N LYS A 189 -9.55 13.16 27.23
CA LYS A 189 -8.64 12.29 26.48
C LYS A 189 -7.59 13.12 25.72
N SER A 190 -8.02 14.14 24.99
CA SER A 190 -7.12 15.03 24.23
C SER A 190 -6.11 15.73 25.15
N TRP A 191 -6.58 16.23 26.30
CA TRP A 191 -5.73 16.84 27.31
C TRP A 191 -4.73 15.82 27.88
N ALA A 192 -5.19 14.66 28.34
CA ALA A 192 -4.33 13.64 28.94
C ALA A 192 -3.25 13.14 27.96
N ILE A 193 -3.60 12.93 26.69
CA ILE A 193 -2.65 12.59 25.62
C ILE A 193 -1.60 13.69 25.46
N SER A 194 -1.99 14.96 25.40
CA SER A 194 -1.03 16.08 25.29
C SER A 194 -0.06 16.16 26.47
N GLN A 195 -0.46 15.68 27.65
CA GLN A 195 0.41 15.64 28.83
C GLN A 195 1.36 14.43 28.84
N MET A 196 0.97 13.33 28.21
CA MET A 196 1.74 12.07 28.16
C MET A 196 2.47 11.85 26.83
N THR A 197 2.46 12.83 25.94
CA THR A 197 3.20 12.82 24.66
C THR A 197 4.01 14.11 24.53
N ILE A 198 5.06 14.07 23.71
CA ILE A 198 5.69 15.28 23.18
C ILE A 198 4.84 15.73 22.00
N THR A 199 4.11 16.82 22.19
CA THR A 199 3.23 17.39 21.17
C THR A 199 4.03 17.99 20.01
N GLU A 200 3.40 18.21 18.86
CA GLU A 200 4.01 18.92 17.72
C GLU A 200 4.57 20.28 18.14
N ASP A 201 3.82 21.04 18.93
CA ASP A 201 4.23 22.36 19.40
C ASP A 201 5.44 22.25 20.36
N GLU A 202 5.48 21.26 21.25
CA GLU A 202 6.65 21.02 22.11
C GLU A 202 7.87 20.56 21.28
N ALA A 203 7.65 19.68 20.32
CA ALA A 203 8.64 19.18 19.38
C ALA A 203 9.13 20.27 18.39
N LEU A 204 8.48 21.44 18.29
CA LEU A 204 8.93 22.54 17.43
C LEU A 204 9.35 23.78 18.22
N TYR A 205 8.48 24.33 19.07
CA TYR A 205 8.74 25.57 19.79
C TYR A 205 9.79 25.43 20.90
N HIS A 206 9.95 24.23 21.49
CA HIS A 206 11.03 24.00 22.44
C HIS A 206 12.39 23.72 21.78
N HIS A 207 12.53 23.80 20.44
CA HIS A 207 13.85 23.80 19.78
C HIS A 207 14.77 24.87 20.38
N HIS A 208 14.22 25.99 20.88
CA HIS A 208 14.98 27.08 21.49
C HIS A 208 15.38 26.84 22.95
N ARG A 209 14.88 25.79 23.61
CA ARG A 209 15.12 25.51 25.04
C ARG A 209 16.15 24.39 25.30
N GLY A 210 16.54 23.66 24.26
CA GLY A 210 17.63 22.67 24.31
C GLY A 210 17.26 21.32 24.93
N ILE A 211 18.27 20.45 25.06
CA ILE A 211 18.14 19.04 25.45
C ILE A 211 17.56 18.85 26.87
N VAL A 212 17.94 19.70 27.82
CA VAL A 212 17.50 19.58 29.22
C VAL A 212 16.00 19.77 29.37
N ASP A 213 15.41 20.75 28.66
CA ASP A 213 13.98 21.04 28.82
C ASP A 213 13.09 20.03 28.10
N ILE A 214 13.52 19.48 26.95
CA ILE A 214 12.78 18.41 26.29
C ILE A 214 12.81 17.12 27.13
N TRP A 215 13.94 16.81 27.77
CA TRP A 215 14.06 15.65 28.66
C TRP A 215 13.17 15.76 29.91
N LYS A 216 12.98 16.97 30.45
CA LYS A 216 12.01 17.18 31.55
C LYS A 216 10.58 16.81 31.11
N LYS A 217 10.17 17.23 29.91
CA LYS A 217 8.87 16.86 29.33
C LYS A 217 8.79 15.35 29.05
N PHE A 218 9.83 14.79 28.43
CA PHE A 218 9.91 13.37 28.13
C PHE A 218 9.76 12.52 29.40
N ALA A 219 10.53 12.82 30.44
CA ALA A 219 10.45 12.14 31.73
C ALA A 219 9.08 12.30 32.43
N SER A 220 8.41 13.45 32.26
CA SER A 220 7.09 13.65 32.87
C SER A 220 6.00 12.79 32.22
N CYS A 221 6.13 12.44 30.93
CA CYS A 221 5.19 11.56 30.23
C CYS A 221 5.10 10.17 30.88
N PHE A 222 6.25 9.56 31.22
CA PHE A 222 6.31 8.24 31.85
C PHE A 222 5.52 8.17 33.18
N ARG A 223 5.48 9.25 33.95
CA ARG A 223 4.72 9.31 35.20
C ARG A 223 3.23 9.12 34.96
N GLY A 224 2.68 9.78 33.94
CA GLY A 224 1.28 9.63 33.55
C GLY A 224 0.98 8.24 32.99
N ILE A 225 1.93 7.61 32.29
CA ILE A 225 1.72 6.29 31.68
C ILE A 225 1.78 5.15 32.72
N ALA A 226 2.71 5.23 33.67
CA ALA A 226 3.01 4.15 34.60
C ALA A 226 1.79 3.67 35.39
N GLY A 227 0.95 4.60 35.86
CA GLY A 227 -0.25 4.28 36.64
C GLY A 227 -1.31 3.48 35.89
N LEU A 228 -1.33 3.58 34.56
CA LEU A 228 -2.19 2.78 33.69
C LEU A 228 -1.53 1.44 33.37
N PHE A 229 -0.28 1.49 32.91
CA PHE A 229 0.44 0.33 32.41
C PHE A 229 0.72 -0.72 33.48
N TYR A 230 1.14 -0.32 34.69
CA TYR A 230 1.48 -1.23 35.80
C TYR A 230 0.25 -1.69 36.61
N SER A 231 -0.85 -1.97 35.90
CA SER A 231 -2.04 -2.61 36.44
C SER A 231 -2.37 -3.85 35.60
N GLU A 232 -2.55 -5.00 36.25
CA GLU A 232 -2.86 -6.25 35.58
C GLU A 232 -4.00 -6.18 34.54
N PRO A 233 -5.16 -5.55 34.83
CA PRO A 233 -6.28 -5.58 33.89
C PRO A 233 -6.02 -4.81 32.59
N ILE A 234 -5.17 -3.78 32.61
CA ILE A 234 -4.72 -3.08 31.40
C ILE A 234 -3.52 -3.81 30.79
N PHE A 235 -2.52 -4.16 31.60
CA PHE A 235 -1.29 -4.82 31.16
C PHE A 235 -1.55 -6.09 30.33
N ARG A 236 -2.42 -6.98 30.82
CA ARG A 236 -2.77 -8.22 30.10
C ARG A 236 -3.43 -7.97 28.74
N ARG A 237 -4.04 -6.80 28.53
CA ARG A 237 -4.58 -6.37 27.23
C ARG A 237 -3.53 -5.68 26.36
N CYS A 238 -2.59 -4.95 26.98
CA CYS A 238 -1.49 -4.26 26.30
C CYS A 238 -0.56 -5.23 25.57
N VAL A 239 -0.12 -6.30 26.24
CA VAL A 239 0.90 -7.23 25.71
C VAL A 239 0.50 -7.83 24.35
N PRO A 240 -0.64 -8.53 24.19
CA PRO A 240 -1.01 -9.11 22.89
C PRO A 240 -1.25 -8.03 21.82
N ARG A 241 -1.78 -6.86 22.19
CA ARG A 241 -1.95 -5.73 21.26
C ARG A 241 -0.61 -5.24 20.73
N LEU A 242 0.36 -5.02 21.61
CA LEU A 242 1.71 -4.60 21.25
C LEU A 242 2.35 -5.60 20.28
N LEU A 243 2.34 -6.88 20.65
CA LEU A 243 2.93 -7.94 19.82
C LEU A 243 2.25 -8.02 18.45
N GLN A 244 0.92 -7.88 18.39
CA GLN A 244 0.17 -7.86 17.14
C GLN A 244 0.54 -6.66 16.25
N GLN A 245 0.66 -5.46 16.82
CA GLN A 245 1.04 -4.26 16.06
C GLN A 245 2.44 -4.40 15.48
N LEU A 246 3.41 -4.82 16.30
CA LEU A 246 4.79 -5.03 15.84
C LEU A 246 4.88 -6.14 14.79
N HIS A 247 4.18 -7.26 15.00
CA HIS A 247 4.17 -8.36 14.03
C HIS A 247 3.55 -7.96 12.70
N SER A 248 2.48 -7.16 12.73
CA SER A 248 1.82 -6.61 11.54
C SER A 248 2.73 -5.63 10.78
N ASP A 249 3.61 -4.93 11.48
CA ASP A 249 4.64 -4.07 10.89
C ASP A 249 5.88 -4.86 10.40
N GLY A 250 5.80 -6.19 10.30
CA GLY A 250 6.87 -7.02 9.74
C GLY A 250 8.02 -7.31 10.70
N ILE A 251 7.88 -6.99 11.99
CA ILE A 251 8.84 -7.36 13.04
C ILE A 251 8.58 -8.80 13.47
N LYS A 252 9.65 -9.56 13.72
CA LYS A 252 9.56 -10.99 14.03
C LYS A 252 9.97 -11.33 15.44
N TYR A 253 10.79 -10.51 16.09
CA TYR A 253 11.25 -10.71 17.45
C TYR A 253 11.50 -9.36 18.11
N VAL A 254 11.35 -9.29 19.42
CA VAL A 254 11.42 -8.03 20.16
C VAL A 254 12.16 -8.17 21.49
N GLU A 255 13.05 -7.23 21.79
CA GLU A 255 13.67 -7.07 23.10
C GLU A 255 13.26 -5.71 23.70
N LEU A 256 12.48 -5.74 24.79
CA LEU A 256 11.91 -4.56 25.42
C LEU A 256 12.68 -4.20 26.70
N ARG A 257 13.08 -2.94 26.86
CA ARG A 257 13.57 -2.41 28.13
C ARG A 257 12.41 -2.31 29.11
N LEU A 258 12.57 -2.96 30.26
CA LEU A 258 11.64 -2.93 31.38
C LEU A 258 12.24 -2.09 32.50
N VAL A 259 11.53 -1.05 32.95
CA VAL A 259 11.81 -0.37 34.23
C VAL A 259 10.85 -0.95 35.27
N PRO A 260 11.28 -1.86 36.17
CA PRO A 260 10.35 -2.46 37.13
C PRO A 260 9.70 -1.40 38.02
N ARG A 261 8.38 -1.48 38.17
CA ARG A 261 7.58 -0.59 39.03
C ARG A 261 6.53 -1.41 39.80
N PRO A 262 5.97 -0.86 40.90
CA PRO A 262 4.92 -1.54 41.66
C PRO A 262 3.73 -1.94 40.77
N PHE A 263 3.52 -3.25 40.61
CA PHE A 263 2.48 -3.82 39.76
C PHE A 263 1.24 -4.20 40.57
N HIS A 264 0.05 -3.78 40.15
CA HIS A 264 -1.19 -4.06 40.89
C HIS A 264 -1.98 -5.19 40.24
N ARG A 265 -2.26 -6.24 41.03
CA ARG A 265 -3.14 -7.35 40.64
C ARG A 265 -4.60 -6.91 40.58
N THR A 266 -5.35 -7.53 39.68
CA THR A 266 -6.80 -7.33 39.56
C THR A 266 -7.49 -7.54 40.90
N GLY A 267 -8.27 -6.54 41.34
CA GLY A 267 -8.97 -6.60 42.63
C GLY A 267 -8.11 -6.28 43.87
N SER A 268 -6.85 -5.90 43.71
CA SER A 268 -5.97 -5.49 44.82
C SER A 268 -5.69 -3.98 44.82
N ASP A 269 -5.82 -3.35 45.98
CA ASP A 269 -5.42 -1.95 46.19
C ASP A 269 -3.91 -1.83 46.49
N THR A 270 -3.27 -2.92 46.90
CA THR A 270 -1.84 -2.99 47.21
C THR A 270 -1.07 -3.59 46.04
N PRO A 271 0.08 -3.00 45.64
CA PRO A 271 0.93 -3.60 44.62
C PRO A 271 1.59 -4.89 45.13
N GLU A 272 2.03 -5.72 44.21
CA GLU A 272 2.88 -6.88 44.48
C GLU A 272 4.23 -6.44 45.07
N LEU A 273 4.86 -7.31 45.86
CA LEU A 273 6.10 -7.02 46.58
C LEU A 273 7.35 -7.12 45.70
N ASP A 274 7.26 -7.85 44.58
CA ASP A 274 8.35 -8.12 43.65
C ASP A 274 7.84 -8.15 42.20
N THR A 275 8.76 -8.35 41.26
CA THR A 275 8.46 -8.31 39.82
C THR A 275 7.99 -9.67 39.28
N HIS A 276 7.94 -10.74 40.08
CA HIS A 276 7.68 -12.11 39.58
C HIS A 276 6.29 -12.23 38.97
N TYR A 277 5.26 -11.69 39.62
CA TYR A 277 3.89 -11.76 39.09
C TYR A 277 3.70 -10.98 37.79
N PHE A 278 4.42 -9.86 37.63
CA PHE A 278 4.45 -9.11 36.37
C PHE A 278 5.05 -9.96 35.25
N LEU A 279 6.18 -10.63 35.50
CA LEU A 279 6.84 -11.50 34.52
C LEU A 279 6.02 -12.74 34.20
N GLU A 280 5.31 -13.30 35.18
CA GLU A 280 4.36 -14.37 34.96
C GLU A 280 3.26 -13.94 33.99
N CYS A 281 2.64 -12.78 34.24
CA CYS A 281 1.62 -12.22 33.35
C CYS A 281 2.19 -12.00 31.94
N PHE A 282 3.38 -11.42 31.81
CA PHE A 282 4.03 -11.20 30.51
C PHE A 282 4.25 -12.53 29.76
N SER A 283 4.81 -13.52 30.45
CA SER A 283 5.10 -14.85 29.88
C SER A 283 3.83 -15.55 29.40
N GLN A 284 2.75 -15.50 30.19
CA GLN A 284 1.45 -16.07 29.84
C GLN A 284 0.86 -15.40 28.58
N GLU A 285 0.88 -14.06 28.52
CA GLU A 285 0.32 -13.33 27.38
C GLU A 285 1.17 -13.50 26.11
N LEU A 286 2.51 -13.52 26.24
CA LEU A 286 3.42 -13.82 25.14
C LEU A 286 3.17 -15.22 24.57
N GLN A 287 3.12 -16.25 25.44
CA GLN A 287 2.87 -17.62 25.02
C GLN A 287 1.49 -17.76 24.36
N ARG A 288 0.48 -17.09 24.91
CA ARG A 288 -0.88 -17.06 24.33
C ARG A 288 -0.87 -16.45 22.93
N TYR A 289 -0.19 -15.32 22.73
CA TYR A 289 -0.10 -14.69 21.43
C TYR A 289 0.66 -15.58 20.42
N CYS A 290 1.86 -16.06 20.77
CA CYS A 290 2.67 -16.93 19.91
C CYS A 290 1.96 -18.24 19.51
N SER A 291 1.07 -18.75 20.38
CA SER A 291 0.28 -19.97 20.11
C SER A 291 -1.00 -19.72 19.30
N SER A 292 -1.38 -18.46 19.09
CA SER A 292 -2.58 -18.07 18.34
C SER A 292 -2.34 -18.06 16.82
N ALA A 293 -3.42 -18.07 16.04
CA ALA A 293 -3.33 -17.93 14.59
C ALA A 293 -2.68 -16.61 14.17
N ASP A 294 -2.96 -15.51 14.89
CA ASP A 294 -2.42 -14.18 14.62
C ASP A 294 -0.93 -14.05 14.98
N GLY A 295 -0.45 -14.86 15.93
CA GLY A 295 0.97 -14.94 16.29
C GLY A 295 1.79 -15.86 15.40
N SER A 296 1.17 -16.57 14.45
CA SER A 296 1.86 -17.50 13.56
C SER A 296 2.97 -16.81 12.77
N GLY A 297 4.22 -17.19 13.03
CA GLY A 297 5.40 -16.61 12.39
C GLY A 297 6.04 -15.43 13.15
N PHE A 298 5.56 -15.11 14.35
CA PHE A 298 6.27 -14.30 15.33
C PHE A 298 7.19 -15.21 16.17
N TRP A 299 8.46 -14.83 16.33
CA TRP A 299 9.50 -15.67 16.94
C TRP A 299 9.55 -15.54 18.46
N GLY A 300 9.04 -14.44 19.02
CA GLY A 300 8.94 -14.25 20.47
C GLY A 300 9.37 -12.86 20.93
N ALA A 301 9.46 -12.69 22.25
CA ALA A 301 9.96 -11.46 22.86
C ALA A 301 10.65 -11.75 24.18
N ARG A 302 11.60 -10.90 24.55
CA ARG A 302 12.30 -10.92 25.86
C ARG A 302 12.41 -9.52 26.43
N LEU A 303 12.76 -9.44 27.71
CA LEU A 303 12.88 -8.19 28.47
C LEU A 303 14.33 -7.95 28.85
N ILE A 304 14.83 -6.74 28.61
CA ILE A 304 16.08 -6.24 29.17
C ILE A 304 15.71 -5.49 30.44
N TRP A 305 16.22 -5.96 31.57
CA TRP A 305 15.97 -5.33 32.85
C TRP A 305 16.71 -4.01 32.92
N THR A 306 16.05 -2.94 33.36
CA THR A 306 16.68 -1.62 33.45
C THR A 306 16.57 -1.01 34.82
N ALA A 307 17.56 -0.21 35.17
CA ALA A 307 17.54 0.64 36.35
C ALA A 307 17.77 2.11 35.97
N ILE A 308 17.11 3.04 36.66
CA ILE A 308 17.31 4.47 36.43
C ILE A 308 18.69 4.88 36.96
N ARG A 309 19.57 5.32 36.07
CA ARG A 309 20.99 5.55 36.35
C ARG A 309 21.27 6.60 37.44
N SER A 310 20.33 7.50 37.69
CA SER A 310 20.45 8.54 38.73
C SER A 310 20.07 8.06 40.14
N LEU A 311 19.60 6.82 40.28
CA LEU A 311 19.22 6.30 41.60
C LEU A 311 20.45 6.06 42.50
N PRO A 312 20.27 6.18 43.83
CA PRO A 312 21.24 5.74 44.82
C PRO A 312 21.62 4.26 44.71
N ASP A 313 22.84 3.91 45.14
CA ASP A 313 23.41 2.56 45.03
C ASP A 313 22.58 1.48 45.73
N ASP A 314 21.92 1.78 46.85
CA ASP A 314 21.06 0.83 47.57
C ASP A 314 19.83 0.44 46.74
N LEU A 315 19.20 1.41 46.07
CA LEU A 315 18.06 1.15 45.18
C LEU A 315 18.49 0.45 43.89
N LEU A 316 19.65 0.81 43.32
CA LEU A 316 20.21 0.13 42.16
C LEU A 316 20.55 -1.33 42.47
N ARG A 317 21.22 -1.57 43.61
CA ARG A 317 21.55 -2.92 44.08
C ARG A 317 20.29 -3.74 44.37
N ALA A 318 19.26 -3.14 44.96
CA ALA A 318 17.98 -3.80 45.17
C ALA A 318 17.32 -4.22 43.83
N SER A 319 17.29 -3.31 42.83
CA SER A 319 16.79 -3.62 41.48
C SER A 319 17.59 -4.73 40.80
N MET A 320 18.92 -4.67 40.87
CA MET A 320 19.80 -5.74 40.36
C MET A 320 19.58 -7.08 41.08
N GLN A 321 19.35 -7.06 42.39
CA GLN A 321 19.06 -8.28 43.15
C GLN A 321 17.72 -8.91 42.73
N ASP A 322 16.71 -8.09 42.44
CA ASP A 322 15.43 -8.55 41.88
C ASP A 322 15.61 -9.06 40.44
N CYS A 323 16.46 -8.42 39.62
CA CYS A 323 16.84 -8.92 38.30
C CYS A 323 17.43 -10.34 38.37
N LEU A 324 18.38 -10.59 39.28
CA LEU A 324 18.98 -11.92 39.49
C LEU A 324 17.93 -12.96 39.91
N SER A 325 17.05 -12.59 40.84
CA SER A 325 15.94 -13.45 41.31
C SER A 325 14.97 -13.77 40.17
N SER A 326 14.58 -12.75 39.42
CA SER A 326 13.68 -12.84 38.28
C SER A 326 14.28 -13.66 37.14
N LYS A 327 15.57 -13.50 36.83
CA LYS A 327 16.28 -14.31 35.83
C LYS A 327 16.30 -15.79 36.23
N ALA A 328 16.54 -16.10 37.50
CA ALA A 328 16.54 -17.47 37.97
C ALA A 328 15.15 -18.13 37.86
N ALA A 329 14.07 -17.37 38.11
CA ALA A 329 12.69 -17.86 38.01
C ALA A 329 12.16 -17.89 36.56
N TYR A 330 12.55 -16.92 35.73
CA TYR A 330 12.07 -16.73 34.36
C TYR A 330 13.24 -16.57 33.35
N PRO A 331 14.11 -17.59 33.19
CA PRO A 331 15.33 -17.48 32.38
C PRO A 331 15.05 -17.15 30.91
N ALA A 332 13.96 -17.69 30.36
CA ALA A 332 13.55 -17.42 28.99
C ALA A 332 13.03 -15.98 28.77
N VAL A 333 12.64 -15.25 29.82
CA VAL A 333 12.05 -13.91 29.71
C VAL A 333 13.09 -12.81 29.81
N ILE A 334 14.04 -12.89 30.76
CA ILE A 334 15.06 -11.85 30.96
C ILE A 334 16.24 -12.10 30.02
N ALA A 335 16.52 -11.16 29.11
CA ALA A 335 17.61 -11.23 28.14
C ALA A 335 18.92 -10.57 28.62
N GLY A 336 18.85 -9.55 29.48
CA GLY A 336 20.03 -8.80 29.92
C GLY A 336 19.71 -7.64 30.86
N PHE A 337 20.68 -6.76 31.07
CA PHE A 337 20.61 -5.60 31.96
C PHE A 337 21.09 -4.30 31.28
N ASP A 338 20.52 -3.16 31.67
CA ASP A 338 20.87 -1.83 31.16
C ASP A 338 20.59 -0.71 32.21
N PHE A 339 21.21 0.45 32.03
CA PHE A 339 20.95 1.68 32.78
C PHE A 339 20.31 2.73 31.89
N VAL A 340 19.17 3.27 32.31
CA VAL A 340 18.36 4.21 31.51
C VAL A 340 18.14 5.55 32.22
N GLY A 341 17.56 6.51 31.50
CA GLY A 341 17.35 7.89 31.92
C GLY A 341 18.37 8.85 31.30
N GLN A 342 18.12 10.15 31.42
CA GLN A 342 18.92 11.18 30.75
C GLN A 342 20.41 11.04 31.06
N GLU A 343 21.22 10.81 30.02
CA GLU A 343 22.64 10.50 30.16
C GLU A 343 23.44 11.72 30.69
N ASP A 344 23.22 12.90 30.11
CA ASP A 344 23.96 14.14 30.43
C ASP A 344 23.87 14.58 31.90
N LEU A 345 22.73 14.32 32.55
CA LEU A 345 22.46 14.71 33.94
C LEU A 345 22.50 13.51 34.90
N GLY A 346 22.66 12.30 34.35
CA GLY A 346 22.71 11.07 35.10
C GLY A 346 24.12 10.72 35.56
N ARG A 347 24.24 9.59 36.26
CA ARG A 347 25.56 9.06 36.64
C ARG A 347 26.22 8.39 35.42
N PRO A 348 27.48 8.71 35.10
CA PRO A 348 28.22 8.01 34.05
C PRO A 348 28.54 6.57 34.47
N LEU A 349 28.80 5.69 33.49
CA LEU A 349 29.09 4.28 33.70
C LEU A 349 30.33 4.08 34.58
N VAL A 350 31.36 4.93 34.47
CA VAL A 350 32.54 4.90 35.35
C VAL A 350 32.17 4.95 36.85
N GLU A 351 31.14 5.70 37.24
CA GLU A 351 30.66 5.74 38.64
C GLU A 351 29.85 4.52 39.04
N LEU A 352 29.26 3.83 38.05
CA LEU A 352 28.46 2.62 38.24
C LEU A 352 29.30 1.34 38.15
N LEU A 353 30.59 1.43 37.77
CA LEU A 353 31.50 0.30 37.63
C LEU A 353 31.52 -0.65 38.85
N PRO A 354 31.55 -0.17 40.11
CA PRO A 354 31.51 -1.08 41.27
C PRO A 354 30.23 -1.92 41.34
N LEU A 355 29.10 -1.39 40.88
CA LEU A 355 27.84 -2.13 40.81
C LEU A 355 27.84 -3.11 39.63
N CYS A 356 28.38 -2.71 38.48
CA CYS A 356 28.53 -3.61 37.32
C CYS A 356 29.41 -4.83 37.65
N ASP A 357 30.56 -4.61 38.29
CA ASP A 357 31.48 -5.66 38.72
C ASP A 357 30.81 -6.60 39.74
N TRP A 358 30.16 -6.04 40.77
CA TRP A 358 29.38 -6.83 41.73
C TRP A 358 28.29 -7.66 41.03
N PHE A 359 27.54 -7.08 40.09
CA PHE A 359 26.47 -7.76 39.39
C PHE A 359 26.96 -8.92 38.53
N GLN A 360 28.09 -8.73 37.81
CA GLN A 360 28.72 -9.80 37.03
C GLN A 360 29.25 -10.93 37.91
N GLN A 361 29.82 -10.60 39.08
CA GLN A 361 30.24 -11.59 40.06
C GLN A 361 29.05 -12.41 40.57
N GLU A 362 27.93 -11.78 40.91
CA GLU A 362 26.70 -12.48 41.32
C GLU A 362 26.13 -13.36 40.20
N CYS A 363 26.12 -12.88 38.96
CA CYS A 363 25.71 -13.68 37.80
C CYS A 363 26.58 -14.93 37.68
N THR A 364 27.91 -14.78 37.81
CA THR A 364 28.86 -15.90 37.75
C THR A 364 28.64 -16.90 38.88
N GLN A 365 28.51 -16.41 40.13
CA GLN A 365 28.29 -17.26 41.31
C GLN A 365 26.98 -18.05 41.23
N ARG A 366 25.95 -17.47 40.61
CA ARG A 366 24.62 -18.08 40.46
C ARG A 366 24.45 -18.83 39.13
N ASN A 367 25.48 -18.88 38.29
CA ASN A 367 25.45 -19.45 36.94
C ASN A 367 24.30 -18.87 36.08
N LEU A 368 24.13 -17.55 36.12
CA LEU A 368 23.14 -16.81 35.33
C LEU A 368 23.83 -16.06 34.20
N GLN A 369 23.26 -16.13 33.00
CA GLN A 369 23.71 -15.33 31.86
C GLN A 369 22.84 -14.07 31.74
N ILE A 370 23.41 -12.94 32.16
CA ILE A 370 22.78 -11.62 32.05
C ILE A 370 23.81 -10.65 31.43
N PRO A 371 23.86 -10.55 30.09
CA PRO A 371 24.74 -9.60 29.42
C PRO A 371 24.25 -8.16 29.59
N PHE A 372 25.15 -7.21 29.32
CA PHE A 372 24.82 -5.79 29.28
C PHE A 372 24.45 -5.31 27.87
N PHE A 373 23.51 -4.36 27.82
CA PHE A 373 23.02 -3.68 26.62
C PHE A 373 22.95 -2.16 26.86
N PHE A 374 24.08 -1.57 27.27
CA PHE A 374 24.10 -0.22 27.82
C PHE A 374 23.61 0.87 26.83
N HIS A 375 22.77 1.78 27.31
CA HIS A 375 22.72 3.14 26.77
C HIS A 375 24.07 3.83 26.98
N ALA A 376 24.70 4.27 25.89
CA ALA A 376 25.92 5.05 25.96
C ALA A 376 26.09 5.97 24.75
N GLY A 377 26.52 7.20 25.01
CA GLY A 377 26.81 8.20 23.97
C GLY A 377 25.56 8.78 23.32
N GLU A 378 24.42 8.77 23.99
CA GLU A 378 23.21 9.53 23.65
C GLU A 378 23.38 11.00 24.06
N CYS A 379 24.42 11.65 23.53
CA CYS A 379 24.79 13.01 23.90
C CYS A 379 25.38 13.81 22.74
N LEU A 380 25.43 15.12 22.92
CA LEU A 380 26.10 16.05 22.00
C LEU A 380 27.57 16.30 22.36
N GLY A 381 28.00 15.84 23.54
CA GLY A 381 29.36 15.99 24.09
C GLY A 381 30.46 15.34 23.28
N ASP A 382 31.70 15.78 23.50
CA ASP A 382 32.93 15.19 22.97
C ASP A 382 34.05 15.40 24.00
N GLY A 383 34.50 14.31 24.64
CA GLY A 383 35.52 14.36 25.68
C GLY A 383 35.03 14.77 27.07
N ASP A 384 33.72 14.72 27.32
CA ASP A 384 33.13 14.85 28.66
C ASP A 384 32.84 13.48 29.30
N ALA A 385 32.35 13.49 30.54
CA ALA A 385 32.07 12.27 31.29
C ALA A 385 30.90 11.46 30.69
N THR A 386 29.94 12.11 30.03
CA THR A 386 28.79 11.46 29.39
C THR A 386 29.24 10.67 28.17
N ASP A 387 29.97 11.33 27.28
CA ASP A 387 30.51 10.75 26.05
C ASP A 387 31.52 9.62 26.35
N ALA A 388 32.24 9.71 27.48
CA ALA A 388 33.12 8.64 27.96
C ALA A 388 32.39 7.33 28.30
N ASN A 389 31.07 7.32 28.46
CA ASN A 389 30.29 6.08 28.64
C ASN A 389 30.46 5.12 27.46
N LEU A 390 30.75 5.62 26.24
CA LEU A 390 31.09 4.75 25.11
C LEU A 390 32.33 3.90 25.39
N VAL A 391 33.35 4.48 26.04
CA VAL A 391 34.57 3.77 26.42
C VAL A 391 34.22 2.67 27.41
N ASP A 392 33.51 3.02 28.47
CA ASP A 392 33.15 2.09 29.55
C ASP A 392 32.25 0.96 29.05
N ALA A 393 31.24 1.26 28.22
CA ALA A 393 30.35 0.25 27.66
C ALA A 393 31.11 -0.78 26.81
N ILE A 394 32.09 -0.33 26.01
CA ILE A 394 32.94 -1.22 25.21
C ILE A 394 33.86 -2.06 26.12
N LEU A 395 34.49 -1.46 27.13
CA LEU A 395 35.40 -2.17 28.04
C LEU A 395 34.67 -3.17 28.94
N LEU A 396 33.42 -2.88 29.30
CA LEU A 396 32.51 -3.78 30.01
C LEU A 396 31.93 -4.88 29.12
N LYS A 397 32.32 -4.94 27.83
CA LYS A 397 31.88 -5.92 26.85
C LYS A 397 30.35 -5.93 26.67
N SER A 398 29.75 -4.75 26.58
CA SER A 398 28.34 -4.63 26.20
C SER A 398 28.12 -5.32 24.85
N ARG A 399 27.09 -6.17 24.73
CA ARG A 399 26.81 -6.90 23.48
C ARG A 399 26.33 -5.97 22.37
N ARG A 400 25.56 -4.96 22.77
CA ARG A 400 25.06 -3.88 21.94
C ARG A 400 25.14 -2.57 22.71
N ILE A 401 25.14 -1.45 22.01
CA ILE A 401 25.13 -0.11 22.61
C ILE A 401 23.88 0.63 22.14
N GLY A 402 23.05 1.05 23.09
CA GLY A 402 21.89 1.91 22.88
C GLY A 402 22.33 3.29 22.37
N HIS A 403 21.71 3.76 21.29
CA HIS A 403 21.98 5.01 20.58
C HIS A 403 23.36 5.09 19.93
N ALA A 404 24.43 5.14 20.73
CA ALA A 404 25.80 5.43 20.30
C ALA A 404 25.89 6.69 19.42
N PHE A 405 25.09 7.72 19.73
CA PHE A 405 24.93 8.91 18.88
C PHE A 405 26.25 9.66 18.69
N SER A 406 27.05 9.82 19.75
CA SER A 406 28.35 10.53 19.70
C SER A 406 29.52 9.69 19.16
N LEU A 407 29.33 8.39 18.90
CA LEU A 407 30.41 7.46 18.50
C LEU A 407 31.18 7.90 17.25
N TYR A 408 30.54 8.63 16.33
CA TYR A 408 31.18 9.09 15.09
C TYR A 408 32.38 10.03 15.32
N LYS A 409 32.48 10.61 16.52
CA LYS A 409 33.59 11.47 16.95
C LYS A 409 34.84 10.67 17.37
N HIS A 410 34.68 9.37 17.59
CA HIS A 410 35.70 8.50 18.21
C HIS A 410 36.24 7.43 17.24
N PRO A 411 37.20 7.79 16.36
CA PRO A 411 37.70 6.85 15.36
C PRO A 411 38.31 5.58 15.95
N MET A 412 38.95 5.67 17.12
CA MET A 412 39.49 4.48 17.82
C MET A 412 38.39 3.57 18.36
N LEU A 413 37.33 4.14 18.95
CA LEU A 413 36.22 3.35 19.48
C LEU A 413 35.42 2.68 18.36
N ILE A 414 35.32 3.31 17.19
CA ILE A 414 34.73 2.69 15.99
C ILE A 414 35.46 1.38 15.63
N GLU A 415 36.79 1.37 15.64
CA GLU A 415 37.56 0.16 15.35
C GLU A 415 37.39 -0.89 16.47
N MET A 416 37.27 -0.47 17.73
CA MET A 416 36.99 -1.40 18.83
C MET A 416 35.60 -2.04 18.72
N VAL A 417 34.56 -1.25 18.46
CA VAL A 417 33.18 -1.74 18.26
C VAL A 417 33.11 -2.74 17.11
N LYS A 418 33.78 -2.46 15.99
CA LYS A 418 33.87 -3.39 14.85
C LYS A 418 34.63 -4.67 15.21
N GLY A 419 35.80 -4.54 15.83
CA GLY A 419 36.66 -5.67 16.20
C GLY A 419 36.02 -6.58 17.24
N GLN A 420 35.25 -6.02 18.17
CA GLN A 420 34.52 -6.75 19.21
C GLN A 420 33.11 -7.16 18.77
N LYS A 421 32.70 -6.85 17.53
CA LYS A 421 31.38 -7.14 16.99
C LYS A 421 30.25 -6.61 17.87
N ILE A 422 30.38 -5.38 18.35
CA ILE A 422 29.32 -4.70 19.09
C ILE A 422 28.42 -4.00 18.07
N LEU A 423 27.11 -4.24 18.15
CA LEU A 423 26.12 -3.57 17.30
C LEU A 423 25.61 -2.30 18.00
N ILE A 424 25.40 -1.23 17.24
CA ILE A 424 24.74 -0.03 17.75
C ILE A 424 23.25 -0.03 17.41
N GLU A 425 22.43 0.38 18.39
CA GLU A 425 20.98 0.43 18.29
C GLU A 425 20.54 1.88 18.03
N MET A 426 20.27 2.22 16.78
CA MET A 426 20.00 3.60 16.37
C MET A 426 18.51 3.92 16.42
N CYS A 427 18.13 5.03 17.06
CA CYS A 427 16.74 5.50 17.20
C CYS A 427 16.56 6.90 16.56
N PRO A 428 16.50 7.02 15.21
CA PRO A 428 16.59 8.32 14.54
C PRO A 428 15.52 9.34 14.94
N ILE A 429 14.28 8.88 15.13
CA ILE A 429 13.18 9.78 15.53
C ILE A 429 13.37 10.25 16.98
N SER A 430 13.78 9.36 17.88
CA SER A 430 14.13 9.72 19.26
C SER A 430 15.21 10.79 19.28
N HIS A 431 16.31 10.59 18.53
CA HIS A 431 17.40 11.57 18.43
C HIS A 431 16.94 12.94 17.91
N GLU A 432 16.00 12.98 16.97
CA GLU A 432 15.44 14.23 16.46
C GLU A 432 14.56 14.93 17.51
N VAL A 433 13.59 14.20 18.06
CA VAL A 433 12.61 14.73 19.01
C VAL A 433 13.31 15.18 20.30
N LEU A 434 14.30 14.41 20.78
CA LEU A 434 15.11 14.70 21.96
C LEU A 434 16.31 15.64 21.70
N ARG A 435 16.37 16.26 20.51
CA ARG A 435 17.29 17.38 20.17
C ARG A 435 18.76 17.02 20.03
N LEU A 436 19.09 15.76 19.78
CA LEU A 436 20.45 15.37 19.40
C LEU A 436 20.76 15.70 17.93
N THR A 437 19.73 15.75 17.08
CA THR A 437 19.85 16.21 15.70
C THR A 437 18.70 17.14 15.35
N ALA A 438 18.93 18.11 14.45
CA ALA A 438 17.87 19.01 13.99
C ALA A 438 16.83 18.27 13.14
N ASN A 439 17.29 17.30 12.35
CA ASN A 439 16.46 16.40 11.54
C ASN A 439 17.27 15.18 11.09
N ILE A 440 16.61 14.27 10.38
CA ILE A 440 17.25 13.08 9.84
C ILE A 440 18.43 13.38 8.88
N LEU A 441 18.41 14.46 8.08
CA LEU A 441 19.49 14.75 7.13
C LEU A 441 20.82 15.12 7.82
N THR A 442 20.77 15.62 9.05
CA THR A 442 21.96 15.98 9.85
C THR A 442 22.38 14.87 10.82
N HIS A 443 21.72 13.72 10.79
CA HIS A 443 21.98 12.62 11.71
C HIS A 443 23.34 11.94 11.42
N PRO A 444 24.13 11.54 12.45
CA PRO A 444 25.50 11.04 12.26
C PRO A 444 25.63 9.58 11.78
N MET A 445 24.59 8.77 11.89
CA MET A 445 24.58 7.36 11.47
C MET A 445 25.26 7.06 10.12
N PRO A 446 25.06 7.83 9.03
CA PRO A 446 25.74 7.55 7.75
C PRO A 446 27.26 7.55 7.86
N ALA A 447 27.85 8.33 8.77
CA ALA A 447 29.28 8.37 9.01
C ALA A 447 29.80 7.08 9.67
N LEU A 448 28.99 6.47 10.55
CA LEU A 448 29.28 5.18 11.18
C LEU A 448 29.13 4.03 10.19
N GLN A 449 28.04 4.04 9.41
CA GLN A 449 27.81 3.07 8.32
C GLN A 449 28.92 3.09 7.27
N ALA A 450 29.45 4.29 6.96
CA ALA A 450 30.56 4.46 6.03
C ALA A 450 31.87 3.83 6.53
N ARG A 451 32.01 3.59 7.84
CA ARG A 451 33.20 2.99 8.47
C ARG A 451 33.03 1.52 8.81
N GLY A 452 31.90 0.91 8.46
CA GLY A 452 31.65 -0.52 8.65
C GLY A 452 31.02 -0.90 9.99
N VAL A 453 30.50 0.08 10.75
CA VAL A 453 29.81 -0.21 12.01
C VAL A 453 28.46 -0.87 11.74
N ALA A 454 28.18 -1.98 12.43
CA ALA A 454 26.90 -2.70 12.34
C ALA A 454 25.81 -1.95 13.10
N VAL A 455 24.63 -1.81 12.49
CA VAL A 455 23.54 -0.96 12.99
C VAL A 455 22.22 -1.73 12.93
N SER A 456 21.41 -1.66 13.99
CA SER A 456 19.97 -1.93 13.91
C SER A 456 19.19 -0.63 14.04
N LEU A 457 18.11 -0.46 13.26
CA LEU A 457 17.17 0.64 13.45
C LEU A 457 16.09 0.26 14.46
N ASN A 458 15.76 1.20 15.34
CA ASN A 458 14.83 1.02 16.44
C ASN A 458 13.95 2.28 16.63
N ASN A 459 12.86 2.16 17.41
CA ASN A 459 11.84 3.21 17.55
C ASN A 459 11.73 3.81 18.96
N ASP A 460 12.39 3.19 19.95
CA ASP A 460 12.51 3.71 21.31
C ASP A 460 11.17 3.82 22.07
N ASP A 461 10.53 5.00 22.00
CA ASP A 461 9.34 5.38 22.77
C ASP A 461 8.20 5.93 21.88
N PRO A 462 7.69 5.16 20.91
CA PRO A 462 6.80 5.66 19.87
C PRO A 462 5.53 6.34 20.40
N ALA A 463 4.98 5.88 21.53
CA ALA A 463 3.80 6.50 22.13
C ALA A 463 4.09 7.91 22.64
N ILE A 464 5.24 8.12 23.29
CA ILE A 464 5.65 9.42 23.83
C ILE A 464 6.13 10.35 22.72
N LEU A 465 6.88 9.82 21.75
CA LEU A 465 7.49 10.57 20.65
C LEU A 465 6.47 10.98 19.55
N GLY A 466 5.19 10.66 19.72
CA GLY A 466 4.12 11.12 18.85
C GLY A 466 3.98 10.33 17.55
N HIS A 467 4.37 9.06 17.51
CA HIS A 467 4.25 8.23 16.30
C HIS A 467 2.80 7.93 15.91
N GLY A 468 1.86 7.99 16.86
CA GLY A 468 0.43 7.68 16.61
C GLY A 468 0.14 6.20 16.30
N GLY A 469 1.15 5.32 16.34
CA GLY A 469 1.05 3.88 16.20
C GLY A 469 2.41 3.21 16.41
N ASN A 470 2.40 1.92 16.70
CA ASN A 470 3.61 1.14 17.01
C ASN A 470 4.18 0.42 15.79
N GLY A 471 5.51 0.39 15.71
CA GLY A 471 6.26 -0.24 14.62
C GLY A 471 7.58 0.47 14.34
N LEU A 472 8.32 -0.02 13.36
CA LEU A 472 9.60 0.52 12.89
C LEU A 472 9.50 1.20 11.52
N SER A 473 8.32 1.19 10.90
CA SER A 473 8.13 1.77 9.56
C SER A 473 8.50 3.25 9.47
N TYR A 474 8.28 4.04 10.52
CA TYR A 474 8.65 5.45 10.52
C TYR A 474 10.16 5.67 10.51
N ASP A 475 10.91 4.98 11.39
CA ASP A 475 12.37 5.08 11.45
C ASP A 475 13.02 4.57 10.16
N PHE A 476 12.56 3.42 9.64
CA PHE A 476 13.02 2.89 8.36
C PHE A 476 12.72 3.86 7.20
N TYR A 477 11.55 4.50 7.22
CA TYR A 477 11.16 5.46 6.19
C TYR A 477 12.05 6.71 6.23
N GLN A 478 12.28 7.29 7.41
CA GLN A 478 13.15 8.46 7.57
C GLN A 478 14.54 8.19 7.01
N VAL A 479 15.12 7.05 7.39
CA VAL A 479 16.44 6.62 6.92
C VAL A 479 16.48 6.40 5.41
N LEU A 480 15.46 5.75 4.84
CA LEU A 480 15.37 5.49 3.41
C LEU A 480 15.23 6.78 2.59
N LEU A 481 14.42 7.73 3.07
CA LEU A 481 14.23 9.01 2.41
C LEU A 481 15.53 9.82 2.43
N ALA A 482 16.16 9.90 3.60
CA ALA A 482 17.31 10.77 3.87
C ALA A 482 18.62 10.30 3.25
N PHE A 483 18.96 9.01 3.33
CA PHE A 483 20.31 8.54 3.03
C PHE A 483 20.39 7.69 1.76
N GLU A 484 20.82 8.32 0.68
CA GLU A 484 20.98 7.68 -0.63
C GLU A 484 21.93 6.48 -0.61
N ASN A 485 23.05 6.60 0.10
CA ASN A 485 24.06 5.53 0.18
C ASN A 485 23.57 4.30 0.98
N THR A 486 22.54 4.45 1.81
CA THR A 486 21.92 3.33 2.52
C THR A 486 21.02 2.58 1.55
N GLY A 487 19.97 3.24 1.06
CA GLY A 487 19.01 2.64 0.13
C GLY A 487 18.38 1.35 0.65
N LEU A 488 17.67 0.63 -0.22
CA LEU A 488 16.97 -0.61 0.15
C LEU A 488 17.92 -1.71 0.66
N GLY A 489 19.09 -1.86 0.02
CA GLY A 489 20.07 -2.86 0.42
C GLY A 489 20.67 -2.59 1.80
N GLY A 490 20.89 -1.32 2.16
CA GLY A 490 21.35 -0.94 3.50
C GLY A 490 20.28 -1.16 4.56
N LEU A 491 19.00 -0.84 4.26
CA LEU A 491 17.90 -1.19 5.17
C LEU A 491 17.79 -2.69 5.40
N ALA A 492 17.87 -3.49 4.33
CA ALA A 492 17.83 -4.94 4.41
C ALA A 492 18.99 -5.49 5.25
N LYS A 493 20.18 -4.88 5.12
CA LYS A 493 21.34 -5.21 5.97
C LYS A 493 21.09 -4.90 7.44
N MET A 494 20.53 -3.74 7.78
CA MET A 494 20.25 -3.40 9.19
C MET A 494 19.19 -4.32 9.80
N ALA A 495 18.21 -4.77 9.01
CA ALA A 495 17.25 -5.78 9.43
C ALA A 495 17.86 -7.19 9.56
N GLU A 496 18.86 -7.54 8.74
CA GLU A 496 19.67 -8.76 8.96
C GLU A 496 20.52 -8.64 10.24
N ASP A 497 21.16 -7.49 10.46
CA ASP A 497 21.98 -7.24 11.64
C ASP A 497 21.14 -7.28 12.93
N SER A 498 19.90 -6.79 12.91
CA SER A 498 19.00 -6.93 14.07
C SER A 498 18.65 -8.39 14.39
N VAL A 499 18.70 -9.30 13.41
CA VAL A 499 18.54 -10.74 13.67
C VAL A 499 19.82 -11.35 14.22
N ARG A 500 20.99 -11.02 13.64
CA ARG A 500 22.29 -11.58 14.04
C ARG A 500 22.71 -11.20 15.46
N TRP A 501 22.23 -10.05 15.96
CA TRP A 501 22.50 -9.55 17.30
C TRP A 501 21.28 -9.63 18.23
N ALA A 502 20.27 -10.44 17.91
CA ALA A 502 19.16 -10.70 18.82
C ALA A 502 19.53 -11.77 19.85
N ALA A 503 19.22 -11.52 21.11
CA ALA A 503 19.42 -12.43 22.24
C ALA A 503 18.23 -13.39 22.37
N PHE A 504 18.06 -14.28 21.39
CA PHE A 504 16.97 -15.27 21.37
C PHE A 504 17.00 -16.21 22.58
N GLU A 505 18.20 -16.55 23.03
CA GLU A 505 18.45 -17.46 24.14
C GLU A 505 19.61 -16.99 25.01
N ASP A 506 19.93 -17.76 26.04
CA ASP A 506 21.07 -17.47 26.91
C ASP A 506 22.33 -18.09 26.32
N GLU A 507 23.15 -17.24 25.72
CA GLU A 507 24.42 -17.63 25.13
C GLU A 507 25.57 -17.17 26.02
N ASP A 508 26.65 -17.96 26.10
CA ASP A 508 27.93 -17.42 26.56
C ASP A 508 28.59 -16.57 25.47
N GLU A 509 29.74 -15.96 25.78
CA GLU A 509 30.46 -15.10 24.84
C GLU A 509 30.89 -15.84 23.55
N THR A 510 31.23 -17.13 23.65
CA THR A 510 31.68 -17.90 22.49
C THR A 510 30.51 -18.19 21.57
N ALA A 511 29.41 -18.71 22.12
CA ALA A 511 28.19 -18.99 21.37
C ALA A 511 27.62 -17.72 20.71
N TRP A 512 27.60 -16.60 21.45
CA TRP A 512 27.17 -15.30 20.92
C TRP A 512 27.98 -14.87 19.69
N LEU A 513 29.32 -14.93 19.77
CA LEU A 513 30.20 -14.52 18.68
C LEU A 513 30.15 -15.47 17.48
N GLU A 514 29.93 -16.77 17.69
CA GLU A 514 29.72 -17.77 16.64
C GLU A 514 28.37 -17.60 15.94
N GLY A 515 27.32 -17.29 16.72
CA GLY A 515 25.98 -16.99 16.23
C GLY A 515 25.96 -15.76 15.34
N ILE A 516 26.60 -14.67 15.78
CA ILE A 516 26.80 -13.48 14.96
C ILE A 516 27.48 -13.87 13.64
N GLU A 517 28.58 -14.63 13.66
CA GLU A 517 29.30 -15.03 12.44
C GLU A 517 28.52 -15.96 11.50
N GLY A 518 27.34 -16.44 11.91
CA GLY A 518 26.54 -17.38 11.14
C GLY A 518 27.21 -18.77 11.05
N ARG A 519 28.00 -19.13 12.07
CA ARG A 519 28.71 -20.42 12.16
C ARG A 519 27.92 -21.50 12.93
N LEU A 520 26.81 -21.12 13.57
CA LEU A 520 25.90 -22.05 14.21
C LEU A 520 24.79 -22.47 13.25
N ASP A 521 24.62 -23.79 13.06
CA ASP A 521 23.47 -24.42 12.38
C ASP A 521 22.19 -24.33 13.24
N SER A 522 21.82 -23.13 13.70
CA SER A 522 20.56 -22.97 14.42
C SER A 522 19.40 -22.98 13.42
N ASN A 523 18.50 -23.97 13.56
CA ASN A 523 17.38 -24.22 12.66
C ASN A 523 16.43 -23.01 12.45
N ILE A 524 16.43 -22.02 13.34
CA ILE A 524 15.60 -20.81 13.22
C ILE A 524 16.29 -19.76 12.35
N PHE A 525 17.62 -19.58 12.46
CA PHE A 525 18.40 -18.55 11.77
C PHE A 525 18.42 -18.75 10.24
N THR A 526 18.71 -19.97 9.78
CA THR A 526 18.79 -20.30 8.35
C THR A 526 17.41 -20.29 7.69
N ILE A 527 16.39 -20.80 8.38
CA ILE A 527 15.00 -20.81 7.88
C ILE A 527 14.40 -19.39 7.84
N ALA A 528 14.74 -18.55 8.83
CA ALA A 528 14.30 -17.16 8.90
C ALA A 528 14.92 -16.32 7.79
N MET A 529 16.24 -16.41 7.58
CA MET A 529 16.97 -15.59 6.60
C MET A 529 16.61 -15.97 5.16
N ASP A 530 16.53 -17.26 4.84
CA ASP A 530 16.15 -17.72 3.50
C ASP A 530 14.69 -17.37 3.18
N ARG A 531 13.76 -17.55 4.12
CA ARG A 531 12.36 -17.10 3.94
C ARG A 531 12.26 -15.57 3.87
N TYR A 532 13.10 -14.84 4.60
CA TYR A 532 13.12 -13.37 4.62
C TYR A 532 13.58 -12.77 3.28
N LEU A 533 14.68 -13.26 2.70
CA LEU A 533 15.19 -12.81 1.40
C LEU A 533 14.26 -13.23 0.24
N ILE A 534 13.64 -14.41 0.32
CA ILE A 534 12.65 -14.89 -0.66
C ILE A 534 11.34 -14.09 -0.58
N ARG A 535 10.88 -13.75 0.63
CA ARG A 535 9.64 -12.98 0.82
C ARG A 535 9.85 -11.50 0.52
N MET A 536 11.05 -10.96 0.73
CA MET A 536 11.45 -9.64 0.24
C MET A 536 11.37 -9.57 -1.29
N SER A 537 11.94 -10.53 -2.02
CA SER A 537 11.87 -10.52 -3.49
C SER A 537 10.44 -10.68 -4.02
N PHE A 538 9.59 -11.46 -3.33
CA PHE A 538 8.18 -11.68 -3.67
C PHE A 538 7.27 -10.48 -3.33
N LEU A 539 7.42 -9.88 -2.14
CA LEU A 539 6.64 -8.71 -1.70
C LEU A 539 7.01 -7.45 -2.48
N LEU A 540 8.27 -7.29 -2.86
CA LEU A 540 8.70 -6.27 -3.82
C LEU A 540 8.02 -6.46 -5.18
N HIS A 541 7.62 -7.67 -5.56
CA HIS A 541 6.92 -7.92 -6.83
C HIS A 541 5.41 -7.64 -6.73
N GLN A 542 4.73 -8.17 -5.71
CA GLN A 542 3.27 -8.04 -5.53
C GLN A 542 2.84 -6.62 -5.15
N HIS A 543 3.52 -5.97 -4.21
CA HIS A 543 3.10 -4.64 -3.73
C HIS A 543 3.60 -3.48 -4.58
N LEU A 544 4.64 -3.65 -5.39
CA LEU A 544 4.93 -2.69 -6.46
C LEU A 544 3.76 -2.67 -7.45
N PHE A 545 3.19 -3.83 -7.82
CA PHE A 545 2.05 -3.91 -8.74
C PHE A 545 0.79 -3.19 -8.19
N ASP A 546 0.39 -3.50 -6.95
CA ASP A 546 -0.76 -2.83 -6.30
C ASP A 546 -0.54 -1.33 -6.04
N ALA A 547 0.70 -0.92 -5.79
CA ALA A 547 1.05 0.49 -5.61
C ALA A 547 1.12 1.24 -6.96
N PHE A 548 1.50 0.58 -8.06
CA PHE A 548 1.52 1.15 -9.41
C PHE A 548 0.11 1.35 -9.98
N ASP A 549 -0.83 0.48 -9.64
CA ASP A 549 -2.22 0.53 -10.15
C ASP A 549 -3.04 1.72 -9.59
N ARG A 550 -2.54 2.38 -8.54
CA ARG A 550 -3.23 3.48 -7.84
C ARG A 550 -2.51 4.83 -7.88
N LEU A 551 -1.42 4.96 -8.63
CA LEU A 551 -0.71 6.23 -8.81
C LEU A 551 -1.38 7.10 -9.89
N PRO A 552 -1.45 8.44 -9.73
CA PRO A 552 -1.89 9.36 -10.78
C PRO A 552 -1.07 9.15 -12.06
N ARG A 553 -1.70 9.19 -13.25
CA ARG A 553 -1.04 8.89 -14.56
C ARG A 553 0.24 9.71 -14.84
N ASP A 554 0.41 10.84 -14.17
CA ASP A 554 1.64 11.65 -14.24
C ASP A 554 2.86 10.95 -13.61
N PHE A 555 2.64 9.86 -12.85
CA PHE A 555 3.68 8.96 -12.32
C PHE A 555 4.26 7.97 -13.33
N VAL A 556 3.66 7.86 -14.52
CA VAL A 556 3.89 6.74 -15.44
C VAL A 556 4.72 7.17 -16.67
N ALA A 557 5.87 7.81 -16.43
CA ALA A 557 7.04 7.93 -17.33
C ALA A 557 8.15 8.72 -16.59
N PRO A 558 9.48 8.43 -16.72
CA PRO A 558 10.21 7.47 -17.56
C PRO A 558 10.84 6.29 -16.78
N SER A 559 10.43 5.99 -15.55
CA SER A 559 11.07 4.96 -14.70
C SER A 559 10.50 3.54 -14.85
N LEU A 560 9.32 3.36 -15.44
CA LEU A 560 8.74 2.05 -15.81
C LEU A 560 9.37 1.42 -17.07
N TYR A 561 10.13 2.18 -17.85
CA TYR A 561 10.74 1.76 -19.12
C TYR A 561 11.85 0.70 -18.99
N LEU A 562 12.22 0.28 -17.76
CA LEU A 562 13.25 -0.73 -17.49
C LEU A 562 12.71 -2.03 -16.91
N LEU A 563 11.45 -2.08 -16.47
CA LEU A 563 10.82 -3.29 -15.92
C LEU A 563 10.20 -4.17 -17.03
N ASP A 564 9.80 -3.58 -18.15
CA ASP A 564 9.14 -4.29 -19.27
C ASP A 564 10.05 -5.26 -20.04
N HIS A 565 11.38 -5.18 -19.87
CA HIS A 565 12.33 -6.09 -20.53
C HIS A 565 12.72 -7.32 -19.69
N PHE A 566 12.45 -7.35 -18.38
CA PHE A 566 13.02 -8.38 -17.50
C PHE A 566 12.03 -9.43 -16.98
N SER A 567 10.71 -9.19 -17.02
CA SER A 567 9.73 -10.00 -16.28
C SER A 567 9.66 -11.49 -16.63
N VAL A 568 10.07 -11.90 -17.84
CA VAL A 568 10.05 -13.32 -18.27
C VAL A 568 11.45 -13.90 -18.54
N LEU A 569 12.44 -13.05 -18.82
CA LEU A 569 13.81 -13.50 -19.14
C LEU A 569 14.72 -13.53 -17.90
N SER A 570 14.58 -12.62 -16.92
CA SER A 570 15.41 -12.67 -15.71
C SER A 570 15.13 -13.91 -14.89
N THR A 571 13.87 -14.30 -14.77
CA THR A 571 13.43 -15.48 -14.03
C THR A 571 13.96 -16.77 -14.68
N MET A 572 14.01 -16.88 -16.01
CA MET A 572 14.60 -18.06 -16.66
C MET A 572 16.12 -18.14 -16.52
N GLU A 573 16.83 -17.01 -16.50
CA GLU A 573 18.29 -16.96 -16.29
C GLU A 573 18.66 -17.18 -14.81
N GLU A 574 17.89 -16.60 -13.88
CA GLU A 574 17.99 -16.82 -12.44
C GLU A 574 17.67 -18.27 -12.05
N PHE A 575 16.67 -18.91 -12.68
CA PHE A 575 16.41 -20.35 -12.52
C PHE A 575 17.52 -21.22 -13.11
N ARG A 576 18.19 -20.77 -14.17
CA ARG A 576 19.36 -21.47 -14.74
C ARG A 576 20.55 -21.38 -13.80
N VAL A 577 20.81 -20.20 -13.25
CA VAL A 577 21.89 -19.93 -12.29
C VAL A 577 21.65 -20.67 -10.97
N MET A 578 20.43 -20.67 -10.42
CA MET A 578 20.05 -21.48 -9.25
C MET A 578 20.13 -22.99 -9.52
N ALA A 579 19.76 -23.45 -10.72
CA ALA A 579 19.88 -24.86 -11.10
C ALA A 579 21.34 -25.31 -11.33
N THR A 580 22.23 -24.39 -11.73
CA THR A 580 23.66 -24.68 -11.83
C THR A 580 24.39 -24.57 -10.51
N ALA A 581 23.93 -23.71 -9.59
CA ALA A 581 24.48 -23.57 -8.24
C ALA A 581 24.12 -24.75 -7.33
N ASN A 582 23.00 -25.42 -7.60
CA ASN A 582 22.48 -26.52 -6.78
C ASN A 582 22.62 -27.89 -7.47
N ARG A 583 23.86 -28.29 -7.81
CA ARG A 583 24.15 -29.63 -8.38
C ARG A 583 24.08 -30.78 -7.36
N ALA A 584 23.62 -30.53 -6.14
CA ALA A 584 23.50 -31.55 -5.10
C ALA A 584 22.13 -31.48 -4.40
N GLY A 585 21.06 -31.90 -5.10
CA GLY A 585 19.80 -32.27 -4.42
C GLY A 585 18.52 -32.07 -5.24
N GLY A 586 17.57 -32.99 -5.09
CA GLY A 586 16.27 -33.01 -5.78
C GLY A 586 15.33 -31.81 -5.51
N HIS A 587 15.73 -30.85 -4.68
CA HIS A 587 14.94 -29.69 -4.28
C HIS A 587 14.72 -28.66 -5.42
N ALA A 588 15.62 -28.58 -6.41
CA ALA A 588 15.48 -27.67 -7.54
C ALA A 588 14.32 -28.03 -8.49
N ALA A 589 13.98 -29.32 -8.60
CA ALA A 589 12.84 -29.78 -9.39
C ALA A 589 11.51 -29.45 -8.71
N ILE A 590 11.47 -29.53 -7.38
CA ILE A 590 10.28 -29.23 -6.56
C ILE A 590 9.97 -27.73 -6.61
N LEU A 591 10.97 -26.86 -6.38
CA LEU A 591 10.80 -25.40 -6.47
C LEU A 591 10.33 -24.96 -7.86
N ARG A 592 10.90 -25.55 -8.93
CA ARG A 592 10.48 -25.27 -10.31
C ARG A 592 9.04 -25.71 -10.58
N ALA A 593 8.64 -26.88 -10.08
CA ALA A 593 7.28 -27.39 -10.23
C ALA A 593 6.22 -26.51 -9.57
N HIS A 594 6.57 -25.80 -8.49
CA HIS A 594 5.65 -24.88 -7.80
C HIS A 594 5.69 -23.44 -8.35
N ALA A 595 6.82 -22.97 -8.85
CA ALA A 595 6.98 -21.59 -9.31
C ALA A 595 6.48 -21.34 -10.74
N GLU A 596 6.70 -22.27 -11.67
CA GLU A 596 6.31 -22.10 -13.07
C GLU A 596 4.80 -21.91 -13.29
N PRO A 597 3.92 -22.65 -12.59
CA PRO A 597 2.49 -22.41 -12.69
C PRO A 597 2.05 -21.02 -12.23
N LEU A 598 2.81 -20.38 -11.34
CA LEU A 598 2.53 -19.04 -10.82
C LEU A 598 3.12 -17.95 -11.71
N LEU A 599 4.36 -18.14 -12.20
CA LEU A 599 5.05 -17.17 -13.05
C LEU A 599 4.35 -16.97 -14.39
N TYR A 600 3.86 -18.06 -14.97
CA TYR A 600 3.20 -18.02 -16.26
C TYR A 600 1.68 -17.87 -16.15
N ASP A 601 1.10 -17.79 -14.94
CA ASP A 601 -0.36 -17.73 -14.77
C ASP A 601 -0.99 -16.54 -15.51
N GLU A 602 -0.33 -15.38 -15.41
CA GLU A 602 -0.76 -14.12 -16.00
C GLU A 602 0.37 -13.46 -16.79
N ILE A 603 0.08 -13.12 -18.05
CA ILE A 603 0.97 -12.37 -18.94
C ILE A 603 0.37 -10.99 -19.17
N PHE A 604 1.05 -9.94 -18.71
CA PHE A 604 0.58 -8.56 -18.83
C PHE A 604 1.61 -7.68 -19.53
N TRP A 605 1.23 -7.09 -20.67
CA TRP A 605 2.09 -6.23 -21.49
C TRP A 605 1.38 -4.94 -21.89
N ILE A 606 2.09 -3.81 -21.80
CA ILE A 606 1.66 -2.51 -22.33
C ILE A 606 2.64 -2.09 -23.42
N TRP A 607 2.15 -1.76 -24.60
CA TRP A 607 3.00 -1.39 -25.73
C TRP A 607 3.11 0.13 -25.89
N ARG A 608 4.31 0.68 -25.64
CA ARG A 608 4.68 2.09 -25.88
C ARG A 608 6.01 2.20 -26.66
N LYS A 609 6.12 3.11 -27.63
CA LYS A 609 7.40 3.35 -28.35
C LYS A 609 8.51 3.75 -27.35
N PRO A 610 9.78 3.34 -27.57
CA PRO A 610 10.28 2.68 -28.78
C PRO A 610 10.24 1.13 -28.75
N HIS A 611 9.79 0.50 -27.67
CA HIS A 611 9.95 -0.95 -27.47
C HIS A 611 8.78 -1.76 -28.05
N SER A 612 9.07 -2.93 -28.63
CA SER A 612 8.06 -3.92 -29.04
C SER A 612 7.78 -4.90 -27.90
N PRO A 613 6.54 -5.38 -27.69
CA PRO A 613 6.25 -6.39 -26.69
C PRO A 613 7.05 -7.67 -26.98
N PRO A 614 7.53 -8.39 -25.96
CA PRO A 614 8.45 -9.51 -26.10
C PRO A 614 7.78 -10.81 -26.60
N ILE A 615 6.85 -10.69 -27.56
CA ILE A 615 6.11 -11.81 -28.16
C ILE A 615 7.06 -12.87 -28.74
N PRO A 616 8.10 -12.52 -29.55
CA PRO A 616 9.01 -13.54 -30.08
C PRO A 616 9.80 -14.28 -29.00
N LEU A 617 10.08 -13.63 -27.87
CA LEU A 617 10.81 -14.22 -26.76
C LEU A 617 9.95 -15.24 -26.01
N LEU A 618 8.69 -14.89 -25.70
CA LEU A 618 7.76 -15.84 -25.10
C LEU A 618 7.49 -17.03 -26.03
N LEU A 619 7.32 -16.76 -27.32
CA LEU A 619 7.17 -17.80 -28.35
C LEU A 619 8.36 -18.76 -28.38
N ARG A 620 9.60 -18.24 -28.31
CA ARG A 620 10.80 -19.06 -28.24
C ARG A 620 10.84 -19.92 -26.97
N THR A 621 10.38 -19.38 -25.84
CA THR A 621 10.29 -20.11 -24.57
C THR A 621 9.26 -21.23 -24.62
N ILE A 622 8.06 -20.94 -25.11
CA ILE A 622 6.98 -21.93 -25.28
C ILE A 622 7.40 -23.02 -26.26
N LEU A 623 8.05 -22.66 -27.36
CA LEU A 623 8.54 -23.61 -28.35
C LEU A 623 9.51 -24.63 -27.73
N ARG A 624 10.44 -24.15 -26.89
CA ARG A 624 11.40 -25.01 -26.17
C ARG A 624 10.75 -25.82 -25.04
N ARG A 625 9.68 -25.31 -24.44
CA ARG A 625 8.99 -25.90 -23.29
C ARG A 625 7.47 -25.77 -23.44
N PRO A 626 6.85 -26.61 -24.29
CA PRO A 626 5.42 -26.49 -24.62
C PRO A 626 4.48 -26.56 -23.42
N GLN A 627 4.88 -27.26 -22.35
CA GLN A 627 4.11 -27.38 -21.11
C GLN A 627 3.84 -26.02 -20.42
N LEU A 628 4.70 -25.01 -20.62
CA LEU A 628 4.53 -23.70 -20.00
C LEU A 628 3.31 -22.95 -20.55
N ALA A 629 2.93 -23.20 -21.80
CA ALA A 629 1.73 -22.60 -22.38
C ALA A 629 0.44 -23.05 -21.68
N ALA A 630 0.44 -24.22 -21.04
CA ALA A 630 -0.69 -24.70 -20.25
C ALA A 630 -0.84 -23.99 -18.90
N HIS A 631 0.21 -23.29 -18.43
CA HIS A 631 0.14 -22.48 -17.22
C HIS A 631 -0.44 -21.08 -17.49
N ILE A 632 -0.43 -20.61 -18.73
CA ILE A 632 -0.94 -19.28 -19.09
C ILE A 632 -2.47 -19.29 -19.08
N LYS A 633 -3.05 -18.70 -18.03
CA LYS A 633 -4.49 -18.57 -17.81
C LYS A 633 -5.01 -17.17 -18.11
N SER A 634 -4.19 -16.13 -17.97
CA SER A 634 -4.54 -14.74 -18.28
C SER A 634 -3.54 -14.14 -19.27
N PHE A 635 -4.03 -13.49 -20.33
CA PHE A 635 -3.19 -12.74 -21.27
C PHE A 635 -3.75 -11.35 -21.51
N HIS A 636 -2.95 -10.33 -21.19
CA HIS A 636 -3.28 -8.91 -21.31
C HIS A 636 -2.26 -8.19 -22.20
N LEU A 637 -2.74 -7.58 -23.28
CA LEU A 637 -1.96 -6.71 -24.16
C LEU A 637 -2.68 -5.37 -24.40
N ASP A 638 -2.17 -4.30 -23.81
CA ASP A 638 -2.65 -2.93 -24.03
C ASP A 638 -1.83 -2.20 -25.10
N MET A 639 -2.51 -1.66 -26.11
CA MET A 639 -1.92 -0.88 -27.21
C MET A 639 -2.57 0.51 -27.37
N THR A 640 -3.39 0.94 -26.42
CA THR A 640 -4.17 2.18 -26.54
C THR A 640 -3.29 3.44 -26.65
N ALA A 641 -2.17 3.50 -25.91
CA ALA A 641 -1.20 4.60 -26.00
C ALA A 641 -0.50 4.70 -27.37
N PHE A 642 -0.48 3.63 -28.16
CA PHE A 642 0.17 3.57 -29.48
C PHE A 642 -0.71 4.18 -30.59
N HIS A 643 -2.04 4.05 -30.48
CA HIS A 643 -2.97 4.54 -31.52
C HIS A 643 -2.91 6.05 -31.71
N GLU A 644 -2.58 6.82 -30.67
CA GLU A 644 -2.48 8.29 -30.73
C GLU A 644 -1.49 8.82 -31.78
N TYR A 645 -0.57 7.97 -32.26
CA TYR A 645 0.48 8.38 -33.19
C TYR A 645 0.49 7.61 -34.53
N HIS A 646 -0.08 6.40 -34.61
CA HIS A 646 -0.09 5.60 -35.84
C HIS A 646 -1.34 4.70 -35.98
N PRO A 647 -2.13 4.81 -37.06
CA PRO A 647 -3.44 4.16 -37.18
C PRO A 647 -3.42 2.72 -37.76
N ASP A 648 -2.28 2.06 -37.97
CA ASP A 648 -2.25 0.72 -38.60
C ASP A 648 -1.24 -0.25 -37.94
N VAL A 649 -1.75 -1.12 -37.06
CA VAL A 649 -0.97 -2.14 -36.33
C VAL A 649 -0.39 -3.21 -37.27
N GLY A 650 -1.09 -3.51 -38.37
CA GLY A 650 -0.70 -4.56 -39.33
C GLY A 650 0.56 -4.23 -40.14
N ARG A 651 0.97 -2.95 -40.17
CA ARG A 651 2.18 -2.47 -40.86
C ARG A 651 3.42 -2.48 -39.97
N TYR A 652 3.29 -2.74 -38.66
CA TYR A 652 4.41 -2.66 -37.74
C TYR A 652 5.25 -3.93 -37.74
N ILE A 653 6.56 -3.74 -37.91
CA ILE A 653 7.59 -4.79 -37.94
C ILE A 653 8.28 -4.83 -36.56
N ILE A 654 8.31 -6.00 -35.93
CA ILE A 654 9.07 -6.20 -34.70
C ILE A 654 10.56 -6.13 -35.03
N HIS A 655 11.27 -5.10 -34.56
CA HIS A 655 12.65 -4.83 -35.00
C HIS A 655 13.69 -5.87 -34.52
N ASP A 656 13.45 -6.55 -33.39
CA ASP A 656 14.31 -7.59 -32.81
C ASP A 656 13.76 -9.02 -33.03
N HIS A 657 13.10 -9.28 -34.16
CA HIS A 657 12.55 -10.61 -34.46
C HIS A 657 13.64 -11.60 -34.91
N PRO A 658 13.48 -12.91 -34.65
CA PRO A 658 14.45 -13.94 -35.05
C PRO A 658 14.74 -13.89 -36.55
N SER A 659 15.96 -14.23 -36.94
CA SER A 659 16.35 -14.34 -38.36
C SER A 659 15.45 -15.33 -39.11
N VAL A 660 15.37 -15.23 -40.45
CA VAL A 660 14.48 -16.09 -41.27
C VAL A 660 14.73 -17.58 -41.01
N ASP A 661 15.98 -17.96 -40.72
CA ASP A 661 16.40 -19.34 -40.43
C ASP A 661 16.00 -19.80 -39.01
N GLU A 662 15.80 -18.87 -38.07
CA GLU A 662 15.34 -19.16 -36.70
C GLU A 662 13.81 -19.32 -36.59
N LEU A 663 13.06 -19.08 -37.66
CA LEU A 663 11.59 -19.18 -37.69
C LEU A 663 11.07 -20.56 -38.12
N ASP A 664 11.93 -21.50 -38.50
CA ASP A 664 11.51 -22.77 -39.11
C ASP A 664 10.59 -23.62 -38.23
N GLU A 665 10.87 -23.69 -36.92
CA GLU A 665 10.04 -24.44 -35.98
C GLU A 665 8.64 -23.78 -35.80
N HIS A 666 8.57 -22.46 -35.80
CA HIS A 666 7.31 -21.71 -35.78
C HIS A 666 6.54 -21.88 -37.10
N ILE A 667 7.22 -21.91 -38.23
CA ILE A 667 6.62 -22.20 -39.55
C ILE A 667 6.09 -23.63 -39.59
N ALA A 668 6.82 -24.59 -39.02
CA ALA A 668 6.37 -25.97 -38.89
C ALA A 668 5.11 -26.08 -38.01
N PHE A 669 5.03 -25.33 -36.92
CA PHE A 669 3.80 -25.19 -36.14
C PHE A 669 2.63 -24.67 -36.98
N ILE A 670 2.80 -23.55 -37.70
CA ILE A 670 1.74 -22.97 -38.56
C ILE A 670 1.32 -23.94 -39.68
N ARG A 671 2.25 -24.75 -40.21
CA ARG A 671 1.90 -25.78 -41.21
C ARG A 671 1.03 -26.89 -40.61
N ARG A 672 1.30 -27.29 -39.36
CA ARG A 672 0.54 -28.32 -38.65
C ARG A 672 -0.88 -27.90 -38.29
N THR A 673 -1.13 -26.61 -38.07
CA THR A 673 -2.50 -26.12 -37.78
C THR A 673 -3.49 -26.48 -38.90
N GLY A 674 -3.04 -26.55 -40.16
CA GLY A 674 -3.87 -26.94 -41.30
C GLY A 674 -4.77 -25.82 -41.85
N VAL A 675 -4.73 -24.62 -41.25
CA VAL A 675 -5.61 -23.51 -41.65
C VAL A 675 -5.41 -23.09 -43.11
N PRO A 676 -6.47 -22.61 -43.80
CA PRO A 676 -6.40 -22.24 -45.22
C PRO A 676 -5.49 -21.02 -45.47
N HIS A 677 -5.42 -20.10 -44.51
CA HIS A 677 -4.63 -18.88 -44.61
C HIS A 677 -3.14 -19.06 -44.24
N ARG A 678 -2.67 -20.29 -43.96
CA ARG A 678 -1.29 -20.59 -43.51
C ARG A 678 -0.19 -20.03 -44.42
N ARG A 679 -0.41 -20.00 -45.75
CA ARG A 679 0.56 -19.42 -46.70
C ARG A 679 0.73 -17.92 -46.50
N SER A 680 -0.37 -17.20 -46.27
CA SER A 680 -0.34 -15.77 -45.98
C SER A 680 0.25 -15.50 -44.60
N TRP A 681 -0.08 -16.34 -43.61
CA TRP A 681 0.46 -16.27 -42.26
C TRP A 681 1.98 -16.43 -42.24
N ILE A 682 2.52 -17.49 -42.87
CA ILE A 682 3.98 -17.72 -42.95
C ILE A 682 4.69 -16.56 -43.65
N ARG A 683 4.12 -16.03 -44.73
CA ARG A 683 4.69 -14.86 -45.44
C ARG A 683 4.77 -13.64 -44.53
N LYS A 684 3.70 -13.33 -43.79
CA LYS A 684 3.64 -12.20 -42.85
C LYS A 684 4.53 -12.41 -41.62
N LEU A 685 4.71 -13.65 -41.15
CA LEU A 685 5.64 -14.00 -40.07
C LEU A 685 7.09 -13.73 -40.49
N ARG A 686 7.47 -14.15 -41.71
CA ARG A 686 8.81 -13.88 -42.28
C ARG A 686 9.10 -12.40 -42.52
N GLN A 687 8.04 -11.59 -42.66
CA GLN A 687 8.14 -10.14 -42.79
C GLN A 687 8.25 -9.43 -41.42
N GLY A 688 8.26 -10.18 -40.32
CA GLY A 688 8.37 -9.62 -38.98
C GLY A 688 7.09 -8.93 -38.49
N THR A 689 5.95 -9.16 -39.13
CA THR A 689 4.71 -8.41 -38.81
C THR A 689 4.13 -8.83 -37.47
N THR A 690 3.71 -7.83 -36.69
CA THR A 690 3.17 -8.07 -35.34
C THR A 690 1.90 -8.92 -35.34
N ASP A 691 1.00 -8.68 -36.31
CA ASP A 691 -0.22 -9.46 -36.57
C ASP A 691 0.07 -10.97 -36.65
N ALA A 692 1.16 -11.37 -37.32
CA ALA A 692 1.53 -12.77 -37.47
C ALA A 692 2.09 -13.40 -36.18
N PHE A 693 2.86 -12.64 -35.39
CA PHE A 693 3.40 -13.11 -34.11
C PHE A 693 2.32 -13.22 -33.04
N LEU A 694 1.39 -12.26 -32.97
CA LEU A 694 0.25 -12.33 -32.05
C LEU A 694 -0.67 -13.51 -32.36
N ALA A 695 -1.02 -13.72 -33.63
CA ALA A 695 -1.77 -14.89 -34.05
C ALA A 695 -1.08 -16.19 -33.64
N LEU A 696 0.26 -16.25 -33.76
CA LEU A 696 1.06 -17.42 -33.43
C LEU A 696 1.13 -17.68 -31.93
N LEU A 697 1.17 -16.62 -31.12
CA LEU A 697 1.12 -16.75 -29.67
C LEU A 697 -0.24 -17.29 -29.23
N LEU A 698 -1.33 -16.64 -29.64
CA LEU A 698 -2.69 -17.07 -29.28
C LEU A 698 -2.98 -18.51 -29.70
N ALA A 699 -2.51 -18.93 -30.88
CA ALA A 699 -2.65 -20.31 -31.37
C ALA A 699 -1.95 -21.36 -30.49
N GLN A 700 -1.11 -20.96 -29.54
CA GLN A 700 -0.42 -21.86 -28.60
C GLN A 700 -1.00 -21.81 -27.17
N LEU A 701 -1.84 -20.83 -26.84
CA LEU A 701 -2.38 -20.63 -25.49
C LEU A 701 -3.72 -21.36 -25.29
N SER A 702 -3.66 -22.68 -25.09
CA SER A 702 -4.86 -23.53 -25.00
C SER A 702 -5.63 -23.45 -23.68
N SER A 703 -5.00 -22.95 -22.60
CA SER A 703 -5.55 -22.96 -21.23
C SER A 703 -6.06 -21.59 -20.75
N LEU A 704 -6.24 -20.64 -21.66
CA LEU A 704 -6.69 -19.28 -21.33
C LEU A 704 -8.08 -19.29 -20.67
N ARG A 705 -8.19 -18.50 -19.60
CA ARG A 705 -9.40 -18.16 -18.86
C ARG A 705 -9.78 -16.69 -18.99
N SER A 706 -8.79 -15.79 -19.07
CA SER A 706 -9.02 -14.36 -19.33
C SER A 706 -8.15 -13.87 -20.48
N LEU A 707 -8.73 -13.05 -21.37
CA LEU A 707 -8.07 -12.48 -22.53
C LEU A 707 -8.39 -11.00 -22.65
N HIS A 708 -7.38 -10.15 -22.43
CA HIS A 708 -7.46 -8.72 -22.70
C HIS A 708 -6.54 -8.35 -23.88
N ILE A 709 -7.11 -7.88 -24.98
CA ILE A 709 -6.34 -7.35 -26.12
C ILE A 709 -6.99 -6.04 -26.53
N SER A 710 -6.24 -4.93 -26.51
CA SER A 710 -6.75 -3.62 -26.92
C SER A 710 -7.54 -3.66 -28.24
N GLY A 711 -8.70 -2.97 -28.27
CA GLY A 711 -9.56 -2.91 -29.46
C GLY A 711 -8.87 -2.42 -30.74
N VAL A 712 -7.74 -1.71 -30.62
CA VAL A 712 -6.91 -1.30 -31.77
C VAL A 712 -6.37 -2.52 -32.52
N VAL A 713 -5.98 -3.58 -31.80
CA VAL A 713 -5.46 -4.82 -32.38
C VAL A 713 -6.56 -5.52 -33.14
N THR A 714 -7.71 -5.74 -32.51
CA THR A 714 -8.81 -6.48 -33.12
C THR A 714 -9.44 -5.71 -34.29
N ARG A 715 -9.32 -4.37 -34.32
CA ARG A 715 -9.68 -3.53 -35.47
C ARG A 715 -8.74 -3.69 -36.67
N HIS A 716 -7.43 -3.79 -36.45
CA HIS A 716 -6.41 -3.71 -37.52
C HIS A 716 -5.65 -5.02 -37.81
N SER A 717 -5.90 -6.09 -37.05
CA SER A 717 -5.18 -7.38 -37.13
C SER A 717 -6.00 -8.43 -37.89
N ASN A 718 -5.63 -8.73 -39.13
CA ASN A 718 -6.36 -9.67 -39.98
C ASN A 718 -6.04 -11.15 -39.61
N LEU A 719 -4.78 -11.48 -39.31
CA LEU A 719 -4.41 -12.86 -38.97
C LEU A 719 -4.94 -13.31 -37.61
N VAL A 720 -4.95 -12.42 -36.61
CA VAL A 720 -5.56 -12.71 -35.30
C VAL A 720 -7.03 -13.07 -35.47
N GLY A 721 -7.79 -12.25 -36.21
CA GLY A 721 -9.20 -12.53 -36.52
C GLY A 721 -9.40 -13.86 -37.23
N LEU A 722 -8.69 -14.11 -38.33
CA LEU A 722 -8.77 -15.38 -39.06
C LEU A 722 -8.42 -16.60 -38.20
N THR A 723 -7.46 -16.44 -37.27
CA THR A 723 -7.06 -17.50 -36.34
C THR A 723 -8.17 -17.77 -35.33
N LEU A 724 -8.79 -16.74 -34.74
CA LEU A 724 -9.91 -16.87 -33.81
C LEU A 724 -11.14 -17.49 -34.48
N VAL A 725 -11.48 -17.08 -35.71
CA VAL A 725 -12.56 -17.70 -36.50
C VAL A 725 -12.29 -19.18 -36.73
N SER A 726 -11.07 -19.53 -37.17
CA SER A 726 -10.67 -20.91 -37.44
C SER A 726 -10.66 -21.77 -36.15
N ALA A 727 -10.29 -21.17 -35.02
CA ALA A 727 -10.20 -21.83 -33.71
C ALA A 727 -11.56 -22.08 -33.07
N ILE A 728 -12.44 -21.07 -33.09
CA ILE A 728 -13.69 -21.07 -32.32
C ILE A 728 -14.88 -21.47 -33.22
N CYS A 729 -15.05 -20.84 -34.38
CA CYS A 729 -16.21 -21.09 -35.26
C CYS A 729 -16.05 -22.37 -36.10
N GLU A 730 -14.82 -22.73 -36.48
CA GLU A 730 -14.50 -23.97 -37.20
C GLU A 730 -13.83 -25.00 -36.27
N SER A 731 -14.22 -25.02 -34.99
CA SER A 731 -13.63 -25.88 -33.96
C SER A 731 -13.58 -27.36 -34.38
N GLY A 732 -12.43 -28.00 -34.16
CA GLY A 732 -12.20 -29.40 -34.52
C GLY A 732 -11.82 -29.64 -35.99
N ARG A 733 -11.93 -28.64 -36.88
CA ARG A 733 -11.50 -28.75 -38.29
C ARG A 733 -10.01 -28.54 -38.48
N TYR A 734 -9.38 -27.76 -37.61
CA TYR A 734 -7.97 -27.40 -37.65
C TYR A 734 -7.30 -27.70 -36.30
N GLN A 735 -5.98 -27.87 -36.31
CA GLN A 735 -5.20 -28.09 -35.07
C GLN A 735 -4.91 -26.73 -34.39
N LEU A 736 -5.96 -26.13 -33.83
CA LEU A 736 -5.93 -24.89 -33.06
C LEU A 736 -6.66 -25.09 -31.72
N PRO A 737 -6.29 -24.35 -30.65
CA PRO A 737 -7.05 -24.37 -29.40
C PRO A 737 -8.46 -23.82 -29.64
N ASN A 738 -9.47 -24.46 -29.06
CA ASN A 738 -10.86 -24.02 -29.17
C ASN A 738 -11.26 -22.96 -28.12
N PHE A 739 -10.34 -22.57 -27.24
CA PHE A 739 -10.53 -21.61 -26.14
C PHE A 739 -11.73 -21.93 -25.22
N GLN A 740 -12.10 -23.20 -25.06
CA GLN A 740 -13.26 -23.62 -24.27
C GLN A 740 -13.20 -23.22 -22.78
N HIS A 741 -12.03 -22.88 -22.24
CA HIS A 741 -11.85 -22.48 -20.85
C HIS A 741 -11.97 -20.96 -20.63
N LEU A 742 -12.12 -20.19 -21.71
CA LEU A 742 -12.14 -18.74 -21.66
C LEU A 742 -13.46 -18.25 -21.04
N ARG A 743 -13.33 -17.55 -19.91
CA ARG A 743 -14.43 -17.00 -19.10
C ARG A 743 -14.60 -15.50 -19.30
N GLU A 744 -13.50 -14.79 -19.56
CA GLU A 744 -13.49 -13.35 -19.68
C GLU A 744 -12.74 -12.89 -20.94
N VAL A 745 -13.34 -11.98 -21.68
CA VAL A 745 -12.71 -11.32 -22.84
C VAL A 745 -12.93 -9.82 -22.76
N ASN A 746 -11.85 -9.06 -22.90
CA ASN A 746 -11.90 -7.61 -23.01
C ASN A 746 -11.09 -7.13 -24.22
N SER A 747 -11.79 -6.50 -25.15
CA SER A 747 -11.23 -5.89 -26.35
C SER A 747 -11.87 -4.54 -26.65
N HIS A 748 -12.33 -3.82 -25.62
CA HIS A 748 -12.99 -2.55 -25.81
C HIS A 748 -12.02 -1.47 -26.31
N PHE A 749 -12.40 -0.72 -27.34
CA PHE A 749 -11.55 0.32 -27.94
C PHE A 749 -11.54 1.63 -27.14
N MET A 750 -12.59 1.87 -26.34
CA MET A 750 -12.79 3.11 -25.57
C MET A 750 -13.01 2.81 -24.09
N PRO A 751 -11.95 2.68 -23.27
CA PRO A 751 -12.14 2.54 -21.83
C PRO A 751 -12.76 3.82 -21.24
N ARG A 752 -13.63 3.67 -20.23
CA ARG A 752 -14.30 4.76 -19.48
C ARG A 752 -13.36 5.92 -19.05
N SER A 753 -12.06 5.67 -18.94
CA SER A 753 -11.04 6.63 -18.49
C SER A 753 -10.40 7.52 -19.58
N ASN A 754 -10.67 7.30 -20.87
CA ASN A 754 -10.03 8.04 -21.99
C ASN A 754 -10.96 9.01 -22.76
N ARG A 755 -11.99 9.53 -22.07
CA ARG A 755 -13.01 10.50 -22.53
C ARG A 755 -12.51 11.85 -23.06
N ARG A 756 -11.20 12.11 -23.17
CA ARG A 756 -10.65 13.43 -23.60
C ARG A 756 -10.21 13.51 -25.06
N LYS A 757 -10.12 12.38 -25.79
CA LYS A 757 -9.38 12.33 -27.06
C LYS A 757 -10.17 11.87 -28.30
N ALA A 758 -11.46 11.53 -28.18
CA ALA A 758 -12.22 11.04 -29.33
C ALA A 758 -12.49 12.12 -30.42
N GLY A 759 -12.23 13.41 -30.16
CA GLY A 759 -12.26 14.47 -31.20
C GLY A 759 -11.10 14.42 -32.20
N ARG A 760 -10.09 13.57 -31.99
CA ARG A 760 -8.91 13.43 -32.87
C ARG A 760 -8.91 12.15 -33.71
N GLU A 761 -10.07 11.56 -34.01
CA GLU A 761 -10.09 10.51 -35.04
C GLU A 761 -9.69 11.10 -36.41
N PRO A 762 -8.81 10.44 -37.18
CA PRO A 762 -8.57 10.81 -38.56
C PRO A 762 -9.89 10.69 -39.34
N ARG A 763 -10.26 11.75 -40.08
CA ARG A 763 -11.44 11.92 -40.95
C ARG A 763 -11.65 10.85 -42.07
N LYS A 764 -11.00 9.70 -41.98
CA LYS A 764 -11.01 8.58 -42.94
C LYS A 764 -10.80 7.24 -42.21
N SER A 765 -11.58 6.96 -41.18
CA SER A 765 -11.47 5.70 -40.45
C SER A 765 -12.14 4.56 -41.23
N LEU A 766 -11.46 3.42 -41.38
CA LEU A 766 -11.98 2.23 -42.08
C LEU A 766 -13.13 1.60 -41.26
N PRO A 767 -14.09 0.90 -41.92
CA PRO A 767 -15.21 0.26 -41.24
C PRO A 767 -14.73 -0.73 -40.17
N TRP A 768 -15.44 -0.79 -39.05
CA TRP A 768 -15.22 -1.76 -37.99
C TRP A 768 -15.43 -3.19 -38.52
N HIS A 769 -14.36 -3.98 -38.60
CA HIS A 769 -14.45 -5.38 -38.99
C HIS A 769 -15.01 -6.23 -37.82
N ALA A 770 -16.34 -6.31 -37.70
CA ALA A 770 -17.03 -7.15 -36.70
C ALA A 770 -16.55 -8.62 -36.73
N THR A 771 -16.06 -9.09 -37.87
CA THR A 771 -15.60 -10.47 -38.11
C THR A 771 -14.50 -10.97 -37.17
N ASN A 772 -13.72 -10.07 -36.54
CA ASN A 772 -12.59 -10.47 -35.68
C ASN A 772 -13.00 -10.75 -34.22
N ILE A 773 -14.19 -10.30 -33.81
CA ILE A 773 -14.67 -10.34 -32.43
C ILE A 773 -15.88 -11.27 -32.27
N LEU A 774 -16.74 -11.36 -33.30
CA LEU A 774 -17.90 -12.23 -33.30
C LEU A 774 -17.61 -13.71 -32.91
N PRO A 775 -16.42 -14.30 -33.15
CA PRO A 775 -16.12 -15.64 -32.67
C PRO A 775 -16.32 -15.83 -31.16
N PHE A 776 -16.07 -14.81 -30.33
CA PHE A 776 -16.17 -14.95 -28.87
C PHE A 776 -17.59 -15.28 -28.38
N PHE A 777 -18.64 -14.88 -29.11
CA PHE A 777 -20.01 -15.25 -28.76
C PHE A 777 -20.29 -16.76 -28.89
N TYR A 778 -19.49 -17.48 -29.68
CA TYR A 778 -19.61 -18.94 -29.84
C TYR A 778 -18.95 -19.73 -28.71
N LEU A 779 -18.28 -19.06 -27.77
CA LEU A 779 -17.65 -19.73 -26.64
C LEU A 779 -18.71 -20.16 -25.61
N PRO A 780 -18.78 -21.46 -25.25
CA PRO A 780 -19.87 -21.99 -24.41
C PRO A 780 -19.76 -21.56 -22.95
N ASP A 781 -18.55 -21.19 -22.54
CA ASP A 781 -18.14 -21.02 -21.14
C ASP A 781 -17.85 -19.55 -20.77
N LEU A 782 -18.04 -18.63 -21.71
CA LEU A 782 -17.79 -17.21 -21.53
C LEU A 782 -18.82 -16.59 -20.58
N GLU A 783 -18.34 -15.87 -19.57
CA GLU A 783 -19.13 -15.23 -18.50
C GLU A 783 -19.15 -13.71 -18.66
N CYS A 784 -18.03 -13.12 -19.09
CA CYS A 784 -17.86 -11.68 -19.27
C CYS A 784 -17.28 -11.35 -20.65
N LEU A 785 -17.90 -10.41 -21.36
CA LEU A 785 -17.46 -9.95 -22.67
C LEU A 785 -17.52 -8.42 -22.76
N SER A 786 -16.39 -7.77 -22.98
CA SER A 786 -16.31 -6.32 -23.22
C SER A 786 -15.68 -6.06 -24.58
N VAL A 787 -16.45 -5.55 -25.55
CA VAL A 787 -16.02 -5.44 -26.95
C VAL A 787 -16.63 -4.27 -27.69
N SER A 788 -15.95 -3.80 -28.73
CA SER A 788 -16.50 -2.85 -29.68
C SER A 788 -16.79 -3.55 -31.02
N LEU A 789 -18.01 -3.43 -31.53
CA LEU A 789 -18.46 -4.07 -32.77
C LEU A 789 -18.90 -3.01 -33.78
N GLY A 790 -18.77 -3.33 -35.07
CA GLY A 790 -19.31 -2.52 -36.15
C GLY A 790 -20.70 -2.96 -36.56
N SER A 791 -21.59 -2.00 -36.80
CA SER A 791 -22.90 -2.20 -37.45
C SER A 791 -22.81 -2.05 -38.98
N PRO A 792 -23.53 -2.87 -39.79
CA PRO A 792 -24.35 -4.02 -39.37
C PRO A 792 -23.50 -5.24 -39.00
N ILE A 793 -23.98 -6.07 -38.08
CA ILE A 793 -23.31 -7.33 -37.75
C ILE A 793 -23.66 -8.43 -38.75
N MET A 794 -22.73 -9.34 -39.00
CA MET A 794 -22.99 -10.55 -39.80
C MET A 794 -22.41 -11.76 -39.07
N TRP A 795 -23.29 -12.64 -38.58
CA TRP A 795 -22.88 -13.86 -37.91
C TRP A 795 -22.07 -14.77 -38.84
N LEU A 796 -20.98 -15.32 -38.31
CA LEU A 796 -19.98 -16.06 -39.08
C LEU A 796 -20.40 -17.49 -39.47
N SER A 797 -21.43 -18.02 -38.81
CA SER A 797 -21.97 -19.37 -39.02
C SER A 797 -23.46 -19.29 -39.34
N PRO A 798 -24.01 -20.22 -40.15
CA PRO A 798 -25.46 -20.34 -40.33
C PRO A 798 -26.19 -20.74 -39.04
N HIS A 799 -25.48 -21.26 -38.03
CA HIS A 799 -26.02 -21.48 -36.68
C HIS A 799 -25.70 -20.28 -35.79
N LEU A 800 -26.73 -19.66 -35.21
CA LEU A 800 -26.55 -18.57 -34.24
C LEU A 800 -25.84 -19.09 -32.97
N PRO A 801 -25.00 -18.27 -32.32
CA PRO A 801 -24.38 -18.64 -31.05
C PRO A 801 -25.42 -18.77 -29.94
N ALA A 802 -25.09 -19.57 -28.92
CA ALA A 802 -25.92 -19.73 -27.73
C ALA A 802 -25.07 -19.44 -26.48
N SER A 803 -24.83 -18.15 -26.20
CA SER A 803 -23.97 -17.66 -25.11
C SER A 803 -24.69 -17.74 -23.75
N SER A 804 -25.16 -18.93 -23.37
CA SER A 804 -26.02 -19.15 -22.20
C SER A 804 -25.34 -18.88 -20.85
N LYS A 805 -24.01 -18.91 -20.78
CA LYS A 805 -23.23 -18.60 -19.58
C LYS A 805 -22.80 -17.14 -19.48
N LEU A 806 -23.01 -16.34 -20.53
CA LEU A 806 -22.67 -14.92 -20.50
C LEU A 806 -23.59 -14.20 -19.49
N ARG A 807 -22.98 -13.49 -18.55
CA ARG A 807 -23.66 -12.76 -17.47
C ARG A 807 -23.41 -11.26 -17.57
N SER A 808 -22.22 -10.86 -18.01
CA SER A 808 -21.84 -9.45 -18.17
C SER A 808 -21.43 -9.17 -19.60
N LEU A 809 -21.99 -8.11 -20.18
CA LEU A 809 -21.74 -7.69 -21.55
C LEU A 809 -21.56 -6.18 -21.62
N ASP A 810 -20.43 -5.76 -22.17
CA ASP A 810 -20.05 -4.37 -22.40
C ASP A 810 -19.82 -4.16 -23.90
N LEU A 811 -20.65 -3.33 -24.52
CA LEU A 811 -20.75 -3.16 -25.97
C LEU A 811 -20.56 -1.71 -26.39
N GLY A 812 -19.57 -1.46 -27.23
CA GLY A 812 -19.39 -0.17 -27.92
C GLY A 812 -19.62 -0.25 -29.42
N HIS A 813 -20.03 0.87 -30.02
CA HIS A 813 -20.19 1.06 -31.48
C HIS A 813 -21.29 0.20 -32.14
N VAL A 814 -22.20 -0.39 -31.36
CA VAL A 814 -23.37 -1.16 -31.82
C VAL A 814 -24.63 -0.29 -31.87
N HIS A 815 -25.31 -0.26 -33.02
CA HIS A 815 -26.63 0.38 -33.18
C HIS A 815 -27.79 -0.49 -32.69
N GLU A 816 -28.95 0.12 -32.44
CA GLU A 816 -30.11 -0.48 -31.77
C GLU A 816 -30.63 -1.75 -32.46
N ALA A 817 -30.60 -1.78 -33.79
CA ALA A 817 -31.05 -2.94 -34.57
C ALA A 817 -30.15 -4.18 -34.33
N ASP A 818 -28.83 -4.01 -34.37
CA ASP A 818 -27.87 -5.09 -34.14
C ASP A 818 -27.80 -5.48 -32.66
N LEU A 819 -28.06 -4.54 -31.74
CA LEU A 819 -28.15 -4.83 -30.32
C LEU A 819 -29.22 -5.90 -30.05
N GLY A 820 -30.37 -5.83 -30.74
CA GLY A 820 -31.42 -6.83 -30.62
C GLY A 820 -30.96 -8.22 -31.04
N GLU A 821 -30.19 -8.33 -32.12
CA GLU A 821 -29.61 -9.60 -32.56
C GLU A 821 -28.63 -10.18 -31.53
N ILE A 822 -27.76 -9.35 -30.96
CA ILE A 822 -26.79 -9.78 -29.93
C ILE A 822 -27.51 -10.21 -28.63
N LEU A 823 -28.52 -9.47 -28.22
CA LEU A 823 -29.29 -9.80 -27.02
C LEU A 823 -30.13 -11.07 -27.22
N SER A 824 -30.56 -11.38 -28.45
CA SER A 824 -31.27 -12.62 -28.76
C SER A 824 -30.44 -13.89 -28.54
N VAL A 825 -29.11 -13.79 -28.59
CA VAL A 825 -28.17 -14.91 -28.41
C VAL A 825 -27.53 -14.96 -27.01
N THR A 826 -27.90 -14.03 -26.11
CA THR A 826 -27.38 -13.91 -24.74
C THR A 826 -28.49 -13.99 -23.68
N PRO A 827 -29.24 -15.11 -23.62
CA PRO A 827 -30.53 -15.18 -22.93
C PRO A 827 -30.48 -15.05 -21.40
N ASN A 828 -29.29 -15.15 -20.78
CA ASN A 828 -29.10 -15.14 -19.33
C ASN A 828 -28.29 -13.93 -18.84
N LEU A 829 -28.27 -12.84 -19.63
CA LEU A 829 -27.50 -11.65 -19.31
C LEU A 829 -28.05 -10.95 -18.06
N GLU A 830 -27.17 -10.60 -17.12
CA GLU A 830 -27.50 -9.92 -15.85
C GLU A 830 -27.02 -8.46 -15.86
N THR A 831 -25.89 -8.17 -16.48
CA THR A 831 -25.30 -6.82 -16.58
C THR A 831 -25.08 -6.46 -18.04
N LEU A 832 -25.63 -5.32 -18.47
CA LEU A 832 -25.41 -4.76 -19.80
C LEU A 832 -24.87 -3.33 -19.67
N HIS A 833 -23.69 -3.10 -20.23
CA HIS A 833 -23.19 -1.77 -20.53
C HIS A 833 -23.24 -1.56 -22.03
N TRP A 834 -23.96 -0.54 -22.47
CA TRP A 834 -24.11 -0.20 -23.89
C TRP A 834 -23.68 1.23 -24.14
N TYR A 835 -22.67 1.37 -24.99
CA TYR A 835 -22.08 2.63 -25.41
C TYR A 835 -22.53 2.94 -26.84
N TRP A 836 -23.52 3.84 -26.94
CA TRP A 836 -24.03 4.38 -28.19
C TRP A 836 -23.11 5.49 -28.70
N TYR A 837 -22.67 5.39 -29.95
CA TYR A 837 -21.69 6.30 -30.54
C TYR A 837 -22.13 6.74 -31.94
N TYR A 838 -22.25 8.07 -32.13
CA TYR A 838 -22.54 8.70 -33.42
C TYR A 838 -21.37 9.58 -33.88
N PRO A 839 -20.63 9.18 -34.94
CA PRO A 839 -19.65 10.01 -35.62
C PRO A 839 -20.31 10.90 -36.68
N THR A 840 -20.18 12.23 -36.58
CA THR A 840 -20.77 13.17 -37.57
C THR A 840 -20.10 13.18 -38.94
N ASP A 841 -18.99 12.49 -39.10
CA ASP A 841 -18.14 12.46 -40.29
C ASP A 841 -18.33 11.20 -41.15
N VAL A 842 -19.18 10.25 -40.73
CA VAL A 842 -19.48 9.01 -41.45
C VAL A 842 -20.94 9.05 -41.94
N VAL A 843 -21.14 9.30 -43.24
CA VAL A 843 -22.47 9.25 -43.88
C VAL A 843 -22.63 7.89 -44.55
N ASP A 844 -22.75 6.86 -43.72
CA ASP A 844 -23.06 5.51 -44.17
C ASP A 844 -24.50 5.29 -43.69
N GLY A 845 -25.49 5.24 -44.59
CA GLY A 845 -26.94 5.35 -44.29
C GLY A 845 -27.57 4.39 -43.27
N VAL A 846 -26.76 3.65 -42.52
CA VAL A 846 -27.07 2.86 -41.31
C VAL A 846 -26.92 3.70 -40.03
N GLN A 847 -25.96 4.64 -39.97
CA GLN A 847 -25.72 5.48 -38.79
C GLN A 847 -26.50 6.79 -38.89
N THR A 848 -27.46 7.01 -37.98
CA THR A 848 -28.26 8.23 -37.94
C THR A 848 -28.04 8.99 -36.64
N SER A 849 -28.27 10.31 -36.65
CA SER A 849 -28.25 11.14 -35.44
C SER A 849 -29.49 10.92 -34.55
N THR A 850 -30.29 9.88 -34.83
CA THR A 850 -31.49 9.54 -34.09
C THR A 850 -31.23 8.29 -33.24
N LEU A 851 -31.36 8.41 -31.91
CA LEU A 851 -31.40 7.25 -31.02
C LEU A 851 -32.85 6.75 -30.96
N ASP A 852 -33.11 5.56 -31.51
CA ASP A 852 -34.44 4.95 -31.55
C ASP A 852 -34.71 4.18 -30.25
N ARG A 853 -35.37 4.86 -29.31
CA ARG A 853 -35.70 4.34 -27.97
C ARG A 853 -36.64 3.14 -28.06
N GLY A 854 -37.50 3.10 -29.07
CA GLY A 854 -38.41 1.99 -29.34
C GLY A 854 -37.65 0.73 -29.73
N GLN A 855 -36.67 0.85 -30.63
CA GLN A 855 -35.79 -0.25 -31.03
C GLN A 855 -34.87 -0.71 -29.91
N LEU A 856 -34.30 0.23 -29.14
CA LEU A 856 -33.51 -0.10 -27.95
C LEU A 856 -34.32 -0.95 -26.96
N VAL A 857 -35.54 -0.51 -26.65
CA VAL A 857 -36.43 -1.28 -25.77
C VAL A 857 -36.78 -2.63 -26.38
N ALA A 858 -37.05 -2.69 -27.69
CA ALA A 858 -37.32 -3.96 -28.38
C ALA A 858 -36.13 -4.93 -28.30
N ALA A 859 -34.89 -4.42 -28.36
CA ALA A 859 -33.68 -5.18 -28.15
C ALA A 859 -33.55 -5.66 -26.69
N LEU A 860 -33.72 -4.77 -25.71
CA LEU A 860 -33.62 -5.09 -24.29
C LEU A 860 -34.69 -6.10 -23.84
N LEU A 861 -35.86 -6.15 -24.50
CA LEU A 861 -36.92 -7.11 -24.19
C LEU A 861 -36.44 -8.58 -24.32
N GLN A 862 -35.39 -8.85 -25.10
CA GLN A 862 -34.80 -10.19 -25.20
C GLN A 862 -34.22 -10.68 -23.86
N VAL A 863 -33.76 -9.76 -23.01
CA VAL A 863 -33.12 -10.05 -21.69
C VAL A 863 -33.93 -9.49 -20.51
N ARG A 864 -35.20 -9.12 -20.75
CA ARG A 864 -36.12 -8.55 -19.75
C ARG A 864 -36.15 -9.31 -18.42
N ASN A 865 -36.15 -10.63 -18.49
CA ASN A 865 -36.37 -11.50 -17.32
C ASN A 865 -35.08 -11.84 -16.57
N THR A 866 -33.93 -11.31 -17.00
CA THR A 866 -32.60 -11.64 -16.44
C THR A 866 -31.79 -10.41 -16.08
N LEU A 867 -31.94 -9.31 -16.84
CA LEU A 867 -31.16 -8.09 -16.65
C LEU A 867 -31.41 -7.45 -15.27
N ARG A 868 -30.32 -7.24 -14.51
CA ARG A 868 -30.29 -6.65 -13.17
C ARG A 868 -29.62 -5.29 -13.15
N GLU A 869 -28.64 -5.06 -14.02
CA GLU A 869 -27.92 -3.80 -14.14
C GLU A 869 -27.86 -3.36 -15.60
N LEU A 870 -28.28 -2.12 -15.87
CA LEU A 870 -28.23 -1.51 -17.19
C LEU A 870 -27.49 -0.18 -17.13
N THR A 871 -26.42 -0.07 -17.89
CA THR A 871 -25.72 1.19 -18.14
C THR A 871 -25.86 1.55 -19.62
N ILE A 872 -26.38 2.73 -19.90
CA ILE A 872 -26.43 3.32 -21.24
C ILE A 872 -25.53 4.55 -21.22
N GLU A 873 -24.51 4.58 -22.08
CA GLU A 873 -23.69 5.76 -22.33
C GLU A 873 -23.93 6.22 -23.77
N ALA A 874 -24.04 7.54 -24.02
CA ALA A 874 -24.32 8.09 -25.35
C ALA A 874 -23.34 9.20 -25.72
N VAL A 875 -22.75 9.10 -26.91
CA VAL A 875 -21.74 10.02 -27.44
C VAL A 875 -22.08 10.46 -28.85
N ALA A 876 -22.00 11.77 -29.11
CA ALA A 876 -22.15 12.36 -30.45
C ALA A 876 -21.00 13.35 -30.73
N LEU A 877 -20.16 13.07 -31.72
CA LEU A 877 -19.18 14.04 -32.23
C LEU A 877 -19.95 15.13 -33.00
N LEU A 878 -19.63 16.42 -32.88
CA LEU A 878 -20.22 17.49 -33.69
C LEU A 878 -19.13 18.25 -34.47
N PRO A 879 -19.34 18.62 -35.75
CA PRO A 879 -18.39 19.46 -36.47
C PRO A 879 -18.39 20.90 -35.90
N GLY A 880 -17.20 21.50 -35.84
CA GLY A 880 -16.91 22.77 -35.18
C GLY A 880 -17.83 23.97 -35.46
N ALA A 881 -17.70 24.93 -34.54
CA ALA A 881 -18.47 26.15 -34.33
C ALA A 881 -19.16 26.81 -35.56
N ARG A 882 -20.49 26.98 -35.43
CA ARG A 882 -21.30 28.21 -35.72
C ARG A 882 -22.73 27.93 -36.22
N GLN A 883 -23.10 26.69 -36.47
CA GLN A 883 -24.51 26.29 -36.64
C GLN A 883 -24.70 24.96 -35.94
N PHE A 884 -25.18 24.98 -34.70
CA PHE A 884 -25.77 23.81 -34.05
C PHE A 884 -27.05 23.45 -34.82
N PRO A 885 -27.22 22.27 -35.42
CA PRO A 885 -28.53 21.65 -35.44
C PRO A 885 -28.69 20.98 -34.05
N ARG A 886 -29.79 21.07 -33.31
CA ARG A 886 -31.06 20.37 -33.57
C ARG A 886 -30.95 18.91 -34.07
N SER A 887 -29.79 18.27 -34.07
CA SER A 887 -29.58 17.00 -34.80
C SER A 887 -29.64 15.71 -33.97
N LEU A 888 -29.41 15.71 -32.66
CA LEU A 888 -29.69 14.51 -31.85
C LEU A 888 -31.21 14.40 -31.67
N LEU A 889 -31.82 13.37 -32.25
CA LEU A 889 -33.25 13.10 -32.12
C LEU A 889 -33.46 11.85 -31.29
N PHE A 890 -34.46 11.85 -30.42
CA PHE A 890 -34.95 10.65 -29.78
C PHE A 890 -36.24 10.24 -30.46
N LYS A 891 -36.28 9.02 -31.00
CA LYS A 891 -37.48 8.46 -31.63
C LYS A 891 -38.11 7.43 -30.70
N ASP A 892 -39.45 7.38 -30.68
CA ASP A 892 -40.24 6.50 -29.81
C ASP A 892 -39.94 6.67 -28.31
N THR A 893 -40.39 5.78 -27.42
CA THR A 893 -40.37 5.96 -25.95
C THR A 893 -39.69 4.79 -25.22
N LEU A 894 -39.24 5.04 -23.97
CA LEU A 894 -38.66 4.02 -23.07
C LEU A 894 -39.72 3.38 -22.15
N GLN A 895 -41.01 3.69 -22.34
CA GLN A 895 -42.10 3.35 -21.43
C GLN A 895 -42.16 1.87 -21.00
N LYS A 896 -41.74 0.93 -21.85
CA LYS A 896 -41.78 -0.51 -21.51
C LYS A 896 -40.67 -0.95 -20.56
N LEU A 897 -39.67 -0.12 -20.26
CA LEU A 897 -38.65 -0.42 -19.24
C LEU A 897 -39.26 -0.62 -17.86
N VAL A 898 -40.45 -0.05 -17.59
CA VAL A 898 -41.19 -0.26 -16.34
C VAL A 898 -41.50 -1.73 -16.03
N HIS A 899 -41.50 -2.59 -17.05
CA HIS A 899 -41.79 -4.02 -16.95
C HIS A 899 -40.55 -4.91 -16.75
N PHE A 900 -39.38 -4.31 -16.47
CA PHE A 900 -38.15 -5.04 -16.18
C PHE A 900 -38.07 -5.35 -14.68
N ASP A 901 -38.77 -6.41 -14.27
CA ASP A 901 -38.98 -6.75 -12.87
C ASP A 901 -37.70 -7.18 -12.13
N LYS A 902 -36.58 -7.44 -12.82
CA LYS A 902 -35.30 -7.79 -12.19
C LYS A 902 -34.26 -6.65 -12.16
N LEU A 903 -34.54 -5.54 -12.84
CA LEU A 903 -33.61 -4.43 -12.98
C LEU A 903 -33.55 -3.63 -11.68
N VAL A 904 -32.40 -3.67 -11.00
CA VAL A 904 -32.17 -3.02 -9.69
C VAL A 904 -31.28 -1.79 -9.80
N ALA A 905 -30.44 -1.69 -10.84
CA ALA A 905 -29.61 -0.52 -11.09
C ALA A 905 -29.73 -0.05 -12.53
N LEU A 906 -29.95 1.26 -12.70
CA LEU A 906 -29.98 1.92 -14.01
C LEU A 906 -29.02 3.10 -14.00
N GLU A 907 -28.09 3.12 -14.94
CA GLU A 907 -27.22 4.26 -15.25
C GLU A 907 -27.51 4.75 -16.67
N CYS A 908 -27.88 6.02 -16.84
CA CYS A 908 -28.12 6.59 -18.16
C CYS A 908 -27.97 8.11 -18.18
N PRO A 909 -27.73 8.73 -19.36
CA PRO A 909 -27.88 10.16 -19.56
C PRO A 909 -29.26 10.63 -19.11
N LEU A 910 -29.31 11.70 -18.31
CA LEU A 910 -30.56 12.27 -17.80
C LEU A 910 -31.56 12.56 -18.93
N VAL A 911 -31.06 13.08 -20.06
CA VAL A 911 -31.82 13.44 -21.26
C VAL A 911 -32.65 12.30 -21.84
N LEU A 912 -32.26 11.03 -21.65
CA LEU A 912 -33.04 9.88 -22.12
C LEU A 912 -34.40 9.75 -21.42
N LEU A 913 -34.47 10.19 -20.16
CA LEU A 913 -35.66 10.11 -19.32
C LEU A 913 -36.48 11.41 -19.33
N VAL A 914 -35.84 12.57 -19.53
CA VAL A 914 -36.50 13.89 -19.46
C VAL A 914 -36.74 14.53 -20.83
N GLY A 915 -36.09 14.04 -21.90
CA GLY A 915 -36.15 14.64 -23.23
C GLY A 915 -35.28 15.89 -23.38
N LEU A 916 -35.28 16.48 -24.58
CA LEU A 916 -34.43 17.62 -24.96
C LEU A 916 -34.97 18.98 -24.51
N GLU A 917 -36.24 19.06 -24.10
CA GLU A 917 -36.92 20.30 -23.75
C GLU A 917 -37.34 20.26 -22.27
N PHE A 918 -36.82 21.17 -21.43
CA PHE A 918 -37.23 21.31 -20.03
C PHE A 918 -38.34 22.37 -19.92
N ASP A 919 -39.60 21.97 -19.76
CA ASP A 919 -40.69 22.89 -19.41
C ASP A 919 -40.73 23.17 -17.89
N ASP A 920 -41.44 24.22 -17.48
CA ASP A 920 -41.44 24.77 -16.12
C ASP A 920 -41.85 23.80 -14.97
N VAL A 921 -42.39 22.60 -15.27
CA VAL A 921 -42.96 21.68 -14.25
C VAL A 921 -42.60 20.19 -14.47
N GLN A 922 -41.43 19.82 -15.00
CA GLN A 922 -41.25 18.43 -15.45
C GLN A 922 -40.75 17.42 -14.39
N ARG A 923 -41.54 16.34 -14.24
CA ARG A 923 -41.13 14.99 -13.79
C ARG A 923 -40.41 14.26 -14.94
N PHE A 924 -39.93 13.03 -14.73
CA PHE A 924 -39.49 12.18 -15.84
C PHE A 924 -40.61 11.97 -16.87
N ARG A 925 -40.29 12.17 -18.16
CA ARG A 925 -41.22 11.89 -19.28
C ARG A 925 -41.37 10.38 -19.50
N GLU A 926 -40.31 9.63 -19.20
CA GLU A 926 -40.29 8.17 -19.26
C GLU A 926 -40.37 7.58 -17.84
N PRO A 927 -41.13 6.49 -17.62
CA PRO A 927 -41.22 5.84 -16.32
C PRO A 927 -39.91 5.14 -15.94
N VAL A 928 -39.46 5.36 -14.70
CA VAL A 928 -38.35 4.63 -14.09
C VAL A 928 -38.84 3.22 -13.69
N PRO A 929 -38.05 2.14 -13.88
CA PRO A 929 -38.47 0.79 -13.53
C PRO A 929 -38.80 0.61 -12.04
N ARG A 930 -39.82 -0.21 -11.75
CA ARG A 930 -40.42 -0.32 -10.41
C ARG A 930 -39.45 -0.83 -9.33
N ASN A 931 -38.55 -1.74 -9.70
CA ASN A 931 -37.65 -2.42 -8.79
C ASN A 931 -36.25 -1.80 -8.71
N ILE A 932 -36.07 -0.60 -9.27
CA ILE A 932 -34.81 0.14 -9.17
C ILE A 932 -34.53 0.48 -7.71
N GLU A 933 -33.36 0.11 -7.23
CA GLU A 933 -32.78 0.52 -5.96
C GLU A 933 -31.80 1.69 -6.14
N ILE A 934 -31.03 1.69 -7.24
CA ILE A 934 -29.98 2.66 -7.53
C ILE A 934 -30.21 3.27 -8.92
N LEU A 935 -30.40 4.59 -8.97
CA LEU A 935 -30.52 5.36 -10.20
C LEU A 935 -29.32 6.29 -10.36
N ARG A 936 -28.50 6.07 -11.39
CA ARG A 936 -27.34 6.91 -11.72
C ARG A 936 -27.66 7.72 -12.96
N LEU A 937 -27.57 9.04 -12.84
CA LEU A 937 -27.92 9.97 -13.92
C LEU A 937 -26.66 10.75 -14.30
N ALA A 938 -26.19 10.52 -15.52
CA ALA A 938 -25.08 11.26 -16.11
C ALA A 938 -25.57 12.58 -16.72
N ASP A 939 -24.77 13.64 -16.61
CA ASP A 939 -25.06 14.96 -17.15
C ASP A 939 -24.70 15.14 -18.63
N ASP A 940 -24.06 14.16 -19.27
CA ASP A 940 -23.54 14.27 -20.63
C ASP A 940 -24.22 13.36 -21.67
N VAL A 941 -24.42 13.94 -22.87
CA VAL A 941 -24.21 13.25 -24.15
C VAL A 941 -22.93 13.87 -24.69
N TRP A 942 -21.83 13.12 -24.66
CA TRP A 942 -20.49 13.72 -24.81
C TRP A 942 -20.23 14.20 -26.25
N CYS A 943 -19.74 15.45 -26.40
CA CYS A 943 -19.30 16.08 -27.65
C CYS A 943 -17.89 16.69 -27.47
N PRO A 944 -16.86 16.23 -28.21
CA PRO A 944 -15.53 16.80 -28.19
C PRO A 944 -15.39 17.84 -29.30
N ASP A 945 -15.42 19.13 -28.97
CA ASP A 945 -14.36 20.06 -29.38
C ASP A 945 -14.71 21.53 -29.06
N ASP A 946 -13.62 22.28 -28.88
CA ASP A 946 -13.48 23.73 -28.92
C ASP A 946 -13.83 24.57 -27.69
N GLY A 947 -13.67 24.08 -26.46
CA GLY A 947 -13.58 24.97 -25.28
C GLY A 947 -14.77 25.92 -25.05
N ILE A 948 -15.87 25.70 -25.77
CA ILE A 948 -17.17 26.32 -25.59
C ILE A 948 -17.89 25.32 -24.70
N PRO A 949 -18.26 25.68 -23.45
CA PRO A 949 -19.01 24.78 -22.60
C PRO A 949 -20.25 24.34 -23.36
N THR A 950 -20.54 23.03 -23.35
CA THR A 950 -21.79 22.43 -23.82
C THR A 950 -22.96 22.95 -22.98
N GLN A 951 -23.30 24.23 -23.09
CA GLN A 951 -24.47 24.87 -22.48
C GLN A 951 -25.79 24.46 -23.18
N GLY A 952 -25.77 23.39 -23.99
CA GLY A 952 -26.79 23.18 -25.01
C GLY A 952 -27.89 22.17 -24.70
N LEU A 953 -27.72 21.27 -23.73
CA LEU A 953 -28.68 20.17 -23.52
C LEU A 953 -29.29 20.12 -22.11
N LEU A 954 -28.47 20.36 -21.08
CA LEU A 954 -28.96 20.62 -19.73
C LEU A 954 -28.86 22.12 -19.50
N ARG A 955 -30.02 22.79 -19.47
CA ARG A 955 -30.13 24.13 -18.89
C ARG A 955 -29.71 24.04 -17.40
N GLU A 956 -29.30 25.17 -16.83
CA GLU A 956 -28.74 25.41 -15.49
C GLU A 956 -28.85 24.28 -14.43
N PRO A 957 -27.88 24.10 -13.51
CA PRO A 957 -27.91 23.04 -12.49
C PRO A 957 -29.19 23.00 -11.62
N SER A 958 -29.90 24.13 -11.56
CA SER A 958 -31.21 24.30 -10.94
C SER A 958 -32.33 23.49 -11.61
N ASP A 959 -32.21 23.14 -12.89
CA ASP A 959 -33.22 22.37 -13.64
C ASP A 959 -33.20 20.88 -13.24
N ILE A 960 -32.01 20.31 -13.00
CA ILE A 960 -31.86 18.93 -12.46
C ILE A 960 -32.53 18.82 -11.09
N LEU A 961 -32.25 19.80 -10.21
CA LEU A 961 -32.86 19.85 -8.89
C LEU A 961 -34.39 20.03 -9.00
N ARG A 962 -34.87 20.90 -9.91
CA ARG A 962 -36.31 21.11 -10.13
C ARG A 962 -36.99 19.83 -10.58
N THR A 963 -36.39 19.07 -11.51
CA THR A 963 -36.93 17.80 -12.00
C THR A 963 -36.96 16.72 -10.91
N LEU A 964 -35.87 16.56 -10.15
CA LEU A 964 -35.85 15.61 -9.03
C LEU A 964 -36.83 16.01 -7.93
N CYS A 965 -36.97 17.31 -7.63
CA CYS A 965 -37.97 17.81 -6.70
C CYS A 965 -39.40 17.51 -7.20
N ALA A 966 -39.72 17.85 -8.45
CA ALA A 966 -41.05 17.64 -9.01
C ALA A 966 -41.47 16.15 -8.99
N TRP A 967 -40.51 15.24 -9.20
CA TRP A 967 -40.72 13.80 -9.10
C TRP A 967 -40.83 13.31 -7.64
N LEU A 968 -39.84 13.58 -6.79
CA LEU A 968 -39.79 13.04 -5.42
C LEU A 968 -40.76 13.72 -4.44
N GLN A 969 -41.44 14.78 -4.87
CA GLN A 969 -42.51 15.43 -4.11
C GLN A 969 -43.91 15.07 -4.63
N ALA A 970 -43.99 14.29 -5.71
CA ALA A 970 -45.24 13.71 -6.19
C ALA A 970 -45.88 12.78 -5.14
N SER A 971 -47.20 12.74 -5.03
CA SER A 971 -47.88 11.81 -4.12
C SER A 971 -47.70 10.34 -4.53
N ASP A 972 -47.37 10.07 -5.79
CA ASP A 972 -47.34 8.75 -6.41
C ASP A 972 -45.94 8.21 -6.74
N TRP A 973 -44.84 8.95 -6.52
CA TRP A 973 -43.51 8.42 -6.89
C TRP A 973 -43.13 7.16 -6.10
N ARG A 974 -43.51 7.07 -4.82
CA ARG A 974 -43.26 5.89 -3.97
C ARG A 974 -44.04 4.67 -4.42
N THR A 975 -45.18 4.84 -5.08
CA THR A 975 -45.94 3.70 -5.63
C THR A 975 -45.39 3.29 -7.00
N GLN A 976 -44.77 4.22 -7.73
CA GLN A 976 -44.13 3.96 -9.01
C GLN A 976 -42.76 3.29 -8.88
N THR A 977 -41.93 3.72 -7.91
CA THR A 977 -40.58 3.17 -7.67
C THR A 977 -40.34 2.90 -6.17
N PRO A 978 -41.04 1.93 -5.57
CA PRO A 978 -41.05 1.70 -4.13
C PRO A 978 -39.69 1.28 -3.54
N HIS A 979 -38.78 0.76 -4.36
CA HIS A 979 -37.50 0.21 -3.91
C HIS A 979 -36.33 1.20 -4.01
N LEU A 980 -36.56 2.41 -4.52
CA LEU A 980 -35.50 3.39 -4.74
C LEU A 980 -34.87 3.82 -3.41
N ARG A 981 -33.56 3.59 -3.28
CA ARG A 981 -32.78 3.93 -2.08
C ARG A 981 -31.75 5.00 -2.37
N ARG A 982 -31.24 5.05 -3.60
CA ARG A 982 -30.11 5.92 -3.94
C ARG A 982 -30.23 6.52 -5.33
N ILE A 983 -29.95 7.81 -5.43
CA ILE A 983 -29.80 8.55 -6.68
C ILE A 983 -28.39 9.12 -6.71
N GLU A 984 -27.64 8.87 -7.78
CA GLU A 984 -26.31 9.45 -7.97
C GLU A 984 -26.33 10.35 -9.21
N LEU A 985 -25.92 11.60 -9.04
CA LEU A 985 -25.73 12.55 -10.12
C LEU A 985 -24.25 12.60 -10.50
N TRP A 986 -23.93 12.16 -11.70
CA TRP A 986 -22.56 12.03 -12.19
C TRP A 986 -22.25 13.19 -13.13
N GLN A 987 -21.28 14.03 -12.75
CA GLN A 987 -20.83 15.16 -13.57
C GLN A 987 -19.62 14.80 -14.41
N SER A 988 -19.68 15.15 -15.69
CA SER A 988 -18.55 15.10 -16.62
C SER A 988 -17.49 16.15 -16.26
N ARG A 989 -16.21 15.78 -16.39
CA ARG A 989 -15.06 16.66 -16.03
C ARG A 989 -14.97 17.94 -16.86
N SER A 990 -15.56 17.93 -18.06
CA SER A 990 -15.60 19.05 -18.99
C SER A 990 -16.71 20.06 -18.70
N SER A 991 -17.68 19.73 -17.84
CA SER A 991 -18.75 20.64 -17.41
C SER A 991 -18.22 21.61 -16.33
N PRO A 992 -18.66 22.89 -16.32
CA PRO A 992 -18.39 23.81 -15.20
C PRO A 992 -18.87 23.17 -13.89
N ALA A 993 -18.08 23.26 -12.83
CA ALA A 993 -18.52 22.72 -11.53
C ALA A 993 -19.86 23.34 -11.16
N TYR A 994 -20.83 22.50 -10.76
CA TYR A 994 -22.06 23.02 -10.17
C TYR A 994 -21.74 23.86 -8.93
N ARG A 995 -22.58 24.84 -8.64
CA ARG A 995 -22.44 25.68 -7.44
C ARG A 995 -22.43 24.80 -6.19
N GLU A 996 -21.63 25.18 -5.19
CA GLU A 996 -21.47 24.43 -3.92
C GLU A 996 -22.80 24.21 -3.17
N ASP A 997 -23.78 25.09 -3.37
CA ASP A 997 -25.11 25.01 -2.76
C ASP A 997 -25.97 23.84 -3.30
N LEU A 998 -25.71 23.36 -4.53
CA LEU A 998 -26.49 22.28 -5.14
C LEU A 998 -26.32 20.96 -4.37
N GLY A 999 -25.11 20.63 -3.93
CA GLY A 999 -24.84 19.41 -3.16
C GLY A 999 -25.59 19.39 -1.82
N GLN A 1000 -25.68 20.55 -1.16
CA GLN A 1000 -26.45 20.71 0.07
C GLN A 1000 -27.96 20.58 -0.19
N GLN A 1001 -28.46 21.21 -1.26
CA GLN A 1001 -29.88 21.15 -1.65
C GLN A 1001 -30.33 19.73 -2.02
N LEU A 1002 -29.49 18.95 -2.71
CA LEU A 1002 -29.74 17.55 -3.03
C LEU A 1002 -29.72 16.66 -1.79
N THR A 1003 -28.75 16.88 -0.89
CA THR A 1003 -28.68 16.17 0.39
C THR A 1003 -29.94 16.42 1.23
N TYR A 1004 -30.39 17.67 1.28
CA TYR A 1004 -31.62 18.06 1.97
C TYR A 1004 -32.87 17.42 1.35
N LEU A 1005 -32.99 17.44 0.02
CA LEU A 1005 -34.08 16.76 -0.69
C LEU A 1005 -34.10 15.27 -0.35
N GLY A 1006 -32.94 14.61 -0.39
CA GLY A 1006 -32.79 13.19 -0.08
C GLY A 1006 -33.23 12.83 1.34
N ALA A 1007 -32.78 13.61 2.33
CA ALA A 1007 -33.18 13.46 3.72
C ALA A 1007 -34.71 13.60 3.91
N ARG A 1008 -35.35 14.52 3.20
CA ARG A 1008 -36.80 14.76 3.28
C ARG A 1008 -37.63 13.60 2.74
N VAL A 1009 -37.14 12.93 1.68
CA VAL A 1009 -37.89 11.87 0.99
C VAL A 1009 -37.43 10.46 1.35
N GLY A 1010 -36.37 10.33 2.15
CA GLY A 1010 -35.82 9.05 2.61
C GLY A 1010 -35.01 8.31 1.54
N VAL A 1011 -34.36 9.03 0.63
CA VAL A 1011 -33.54 8.50 -0.47
C VAL A 1011 -32.18 9.17 -0.42
N GLN A 1012 -31.09 8.41 -0.48
CA GLN A 1012 -29.73 8.96 -0.51
C GLN A 1012 -29.46 9.60 -1.87
N ILE A 1013 -29.31 10.92 -1.93
CA ILE A 1013 -28.99 11.64 -3.17
C ILE A 1013 -27.56 12.14 -3.07
N GLU A 1014 -26.69 11.61 -3.92
CA GLU A 1014 -25.27 11.96 -3.97
C GLU A 1014 -24.92 12.69 -5.26
N TYR A 1015 -24.01 13.64 -5.13
CA TYR A 1015 -23.37 14.30 -6.25
C TYR A 1015 -21.92 13.84 -6.37
N ARG A 1016 -21.54 13.31 -7.53
CA ARG A 1016 -20.20 12.79 -7.81
C ARG A 1016 -19.62 13.46 -9.06
N ARG A 1017 -18.44 14.05 -8.92
CA ARG A 1017 -17.65 14.54 -10.05
C ARG A 1017 -16.71 13.44 -10.50
N ASN A 1018 -16.79 13.01 -11.75
CA ASN A 1018 -15.90 11.94 -12.25
C ASN A 1018 -14.43 12.36 -12.12
N SER A 1019 -13.60 11.49 -11.51
CA SER A 1019 -12.15 11.66 -11.34
C SER A 1019 -11.31 11.05 -12.47
#